data_AF-A0A533UDH1-F1
#
_entry.id   AF-A0A533UDH1-F1
#
_cell.length_a   1.000
_cell.length_b   1.000
_cell.length_c   1.000
_cell.angle_alpha   90.00
_cell.angle_beta   90.00
_cell.angle_gamma   90.00
#
_symmetry.space_group_name_H-M   'P 1'
#
loop_
_entity.id
_entity.type
_entity.pdbx_description
1 polymer ?
#
loop_
_entity_poly.entity_id
_entity_poly.type
_entity_poly.pdbx_seq_one_letter_code
_entity_poly.pdbx_strand_id
1 'polypeptide(L)'
;MVTLLSATNVHAYSDHPDLFVSAENSLFENHFSGAMVIGVIVRDSQINPIDQQQGEPNVTLNGKQLRMVQGSSGNWYAFFANVDKAKQADQISLTGMQGQNLDFGVFCDRSTDPSVLGVSFSQTDGVAIPDSNGLTGATQGTASFNSCTGNLTPPITNQMSVIRNPPGINTNPKVQPGQIGINSNAWPFIQLFTFSNNVTIEYDKAGGSETVNLTYDDMTDISLKLDRSGYPQSSDVFATINDMQLNEDPTSVDTWTFNVNSPTATFYKAFPESGSAPGGAALVNLSPNLSNLGFRDNGHVEMNLGSVAELRTNQLQTVSSITNGATTYNKLVTFIETSSNSGIFQSSFNSKSTIGILSNAPRFQSASISYNSGSISIISRTATASLSVSTPSGQFNPGQKEIITLVDSNQNFNAKIVEHLDDYRSSAIIPTLKIGNPVTLSSASDVKFYPSSAGFAGGISALSSIPDMNSARLIIDTTSPSLNGPFKKITLNLGITKQTLKDLFIDVSQPNSGGTNWINYDLRSFQQQLGVNSFSDTSMTLYFGALGSNPVQILPQGSISSGNGLVQISDANVAVINAISVSSPVFLEINFDTSGNPANGGTISSETDTQPIVFDLFSFGNKNDQKINNAIYRAELEETSNNSGTFTGTMEYVVINQLNQYDPNFIKTLRTFSHDIKFLVNDQLTDDKGIHFSISGVSTSGGNTIVTSKSDIQTHTGIVTLDSQSYRLGQPVVITLNDPDLGTDPNSIQTYTTVTVLALLQMTQ
;
A
#
# COMPACT_ATOMS: atom_id res chain seq x y z
N MET A 1 17.36 -21.81 -0.10
CA MET A 1 17.83 -20.80 0.87
C MET A 1 18.10 -19.53 0.09
N VAL A 2 17.08 -18.68 -0.05
CA VAL A 2 17.21 -17.37 -0.68
C VAL A 2 17.18 -16.39 0.48
N THR A 3 18.33 -15.81 0.78
CA THR A 3 18.47 -14.74 1.77
C THR A 3 17.63 -13.55 1.30
N LEU A 4 16.59 -13.22 2.06
CA LEU A 4 15.93 -11.92 1.97
C LEU A 4 16.99 -10.86 2.25
N LEU A 5 17.41 -10.13 1.22
CA LEU A 5 18.03 -8.83 1.39
C LEU A 5 16.91 -7.91 1.89
N SER A 6 16.85 -7.70 3.21
CA SER A 6 16.15 -6.53 3.75
C SER A 6 16.71 -5.31 3.03
N ALA A 7 15.86 -4.36 2.65
CA ALA A 7 16.29 -3.05 2.20
C ALA A 7 17.20 -2.44 3.28
N THR A 8 18.50 -2.62 3.12
CA THR A 8 19.50 -1.91 3.91
C THR A 8 19.27 -0.45 3.60
N ASN A 9 18.97 0.36 4.62
CA ASN A 9 19.07 1.80 4.54
C ASN A 9 20.54 2.12 4.21
N VAL A 10 20.86 2.25 2.92
CA VAL A 10 22.21 2.57 2.47
C VAL A 10 22.29 4.08 2.35
N HIS A 11 22.89 4.71 3.36
CA HIS A 11 23.28 6.10 3.32
C HIS A 11 24.77 6.18 2.98
N ALA A 12 25.28 7.38 2.69
CA ALA A 12 26.69 7.67 2.86
C ALA A 12 27.15 7.13 4.22
N TYR A 13 28.18 6.29 4.19
CA TYR A 13 28.67 5.54 5.33
C TYR A 13 29.94 6.23 5.81
N SER A 14 29.94 6.68 7.07
CA SER A 14 31.14 7.22 7.69
C SER A 14 31.75 6.15 8.60
N ASP A 15 32.93 5.68 8.22
CA ASP A 15 33.82 4.84 9.04
C ASP A 15 34.61 5.66 10.08
N HIS A 16 34.33 6.95 10.16
CA HIS A 16 35.11 7.94 10.88
C HIS A 16 34.30 8.47 12.08
N PRO A 17 34.88 8.54 13.28
CA PRO A 17 34.10 8.91 14.46
C PRO A 17 33.63 10.37 14.45
N ASP A 18 34.40 11.28 13.85
CA ASP A 18 34.07 12.71 13.85
C ASP A 18 33.83 13.29 12.44
N LEU A 19 34.41 12.71 11.37
CA LEU A 19 34.27 13.19 10.00
C LEU A 19 33.17 12.45 9.22
N PHE A 20 32.28 13.18 8.55
CA PHE A 20 31.31 12.62 7.61
C PHE A 20 31.37 13.38 6.29
N VAL A 21 31.37 12.65 5.18
CA VAL A 21 31.36 13.21 3.82
C VAL A 21 30.22 12.59 3.02
N SER A 22 29.38 13.42 2.40
CA SER A 22 28.13 12.97 1.78
C SER A 22 28.30 12.05 0.56
N ALA A 23 29.48 12.03 -0.06
CA ALA A 23 29.82 11.12 -1.16
C ALA A 23 30.69 9.93 -0.73
N GLU A 24 30.95 9.75 0.56
CA GLU A 24 31.60 8.54 1.08
C GLU A 24 30.60 7.38 1.02
N ASN A 25 30.60 6.66 -0.11
CA ASN A 25 29.68 5.58 -0.37
C ASN A 25 30.37 4.48 -1.19
N SER A 26 30.64 3.36 -0.52
CA SER A 26 31.33 2.22 -1.12
C SER A 26 30.54 1.50 -2.20
N LEU A 27 29.21 1.70 -2.29
CA LEU A 27 28.42 1.16 -3.40
C LEU A 27 28.75 1.78 -4.76
N PHE A 28 29.35 2.98 -4.73
CA PHE A 28 29.77 3.73 -5.92
C PHE A 28 31.27 3.99 -5.88
N GLU A 29 32.03 3.15 -5.17
CA GLU A 29 33.49 3.26 -5.04
C GLU A 29 33.96 4.65 -4.59
N ASN A 30 33.19 5.34 -3.74
CA ASN A 30 33.42 6.73 -3.32
C ASN A 30 33.56 7.74 -4.49
N HIS A 31 32.86 7.48 -5.61
CA HIS A 31 32.82 8.39 -6.75
C HIS A 31 31.76 9.47 -6.55
N PHE A 32 32.08 10.67 -7.04
CA PHE A 32 31.13 11.74 -7.29
C PHE A 32 31.46 12.39 -8.63
N SER A 33 30.49 13.03 -9.26
CA SER A 33 30.65 13.56 -10.61
C SER A 33 29.82 14.82 -10.84
N GLY A 34 30.00 15.43 -12.00
CA GLY A 34 29.14 16.52 -12.44
C GLY A 34 29.11 17.70 -11.48
N ALA A 35 27.90 18.22 -11.26
CA ALA A 35 27.64 19.39 -10.43
C ALA A 35 27.30 19.04 -8.97
N MET A 36 27.46 17.78 -8.55
CA MET A 36 27.10 17.36 -7.19
C MET A 36 27.73 18.26 -6.13
N VAL A 37 26.92 18.68 -5.15
CA VAL A 37 27.40 19.40 -3.98
C VAL A 37 27.74 18.40 -2.89
N ILE A 38 28.97 18.43 -2.40
CA ILE A 38 29.43 17.53 -1.35
C ILE A 38 29.38 18.24 -0.01
N GLY A 39 28.65 17.65 0.94
CA GLY A 39 28.58 18.09 2.33
C GLY A 39 29.65 17.40 3.18
N VAL A 40 30.40 18.21 3.93
CA VAL A 40 31.37 17.74 4.93
C VAL A 40 30.88 18.17 6.31
N ILE A 41 30.80 17.21 7.24
CA ILE A 41 30.34 17.43 8.61
C ILE A 41 31.42 16.96 9.58
N VAL A 42 31.80 17.81 10.52
CA VAL A 42 32.63 17.43 11.68
C VAL A 42 31.76 17.42 12.93
N ARG A 43 31.70 16.27 13.60
CA ARG A 43 30.90 15.97 14.80
C ARG A 43 31.76 15.79 16.05
N ASP A 44 32.85 16.55 16.16
CA ASP A 44 33.77 16.45 17.29
C ASP A 44 33.19 17.12 18.56
N SER A 45 32.98 16.29 19.58
CA SER A 45 32.51 16.69 20.91
C SER A 45 33.39 17.72 21.63
N GLN A 46 34.67 17.83 21.26
CA GLN A 46 35.60 18.79 21.87
C GLN A 46 35.38 20.22 21.38
N ILE A 47 34.76 20.40 20.22
CA ILE A 47 34.54 21.71 19.56
C ILE A 47 33.07 21.96 19.21
N ASN A 48 32.14 21.23 19.84
CA ASN A 48 30.69 21.41 19.64
C ASN A 48 29.96 22.42 20.56
N PRO A 49 30.55 22.99 21.65
CA PRO A 49 29.85 24.01 22.42
C PRO A 49 29.52 25.23 21.55
N ILE A 50 28.25 25.64 21.57
CA ILE A 50 27.73 26.74 20.72
C ILE A 50 27.82 28.12 21.37
N ASP A 51 28.06 28.20 22.68
CA ASP A 51 28.03 29.45 23.44
C ASP A 51 29.41 29.86 23.99
N GLN A 52 30.46 29.14 23.57
CA GLN A 52 31.85 29.37 23.94
C GLN A 52 32.69 29.43 22.67
N GLN A 53 33.66 30.34 22.60
CA GLN A 53 34.53 30.48 21.43
C GLN A 53 35.30 29.17 21.20
N GLN A 54 35.15 28.60 20.02
CA GLN A 54 35.88 27.44 19.53
C GLN A 54 36.80 27.83 18.37
N GLY A 55 37.84 27.03 18.14
CA GLY A 55 38.62 27.13 16.90
C GLY A 55 37.88 26.48 15.74
N GLU A 56 38.01 27.03 14.54
CA GLU A 56 37.59 26.35 13.31
C GLU A 56 38.34 25.01 13.17
N PRO A 57 37.66 23.87 12.95
CA PRO A 57 38.34 22.60 12.75
C PRO A 57 39.25 22.68 11.52
N ASN A 58 40.45 22.11 11.63
CA ASN A 58 41.41 22.07 10.53
C ASN A 58 41.00 20.98 9.54
N VAL A 59 40.14 21.36 8.58
CA VAL A 59 39.72 20.48 7.48
C VAL A 59 40.36 20.97 6.19
N THR A 60 40.96 20.05 5.43
CA THR A 60 41.54 20.34 4.13
C THR A 60 40.91 19.51 3.02
N LEU A 61 40.89 20.09 1.81
CA LEU A 61 40.51 19.45 0.56
C LEU A 61 41.72 19.51 -0.38
N ASN A 62 42.33 18.37 -0.67
CA ASN A 62 43.60 18.28 -1.41
C ASN A 62 44.69 19.21 -0.84
N GLY A 63 44.78 19.29 0.50
CA GLY A 63 45.72 20.15 1.23
C GLY A 63 45.38 21.65 1.25
N LYS A 64 44.28 22.07 0.61
CA LYS A 64 43.78 23.45 0.70
C LYS A 64 42.76 23.55 1.82
N GLN A 65 42.77 24.64 2.60
CA GLN A 65 41.82 24.82 3.70
C GLN A 65 40.37 24.84 3.20
N LEU A 66 39.52 23.98 3.76
CA LEU A 66 38.08 23.98 3.54
C LEU A 66 37.42 24.72 4.72
N ARG A 67 36.74 25.83 4.43
CA ARG A 67 36.10 26.65 5.46
C ARG A 67 34.90 25.94 6.08
N MET A 68 34.89 25.82 7.41
CA MET A 68 33.88 25.10 8.18
C MET A 68 33.07 26.08 9.03
N VAL A 69 31.74 25.99 8.98
CA VAL A 69 30.81 26.84 9.74
C VAL A 69 30.14 26.02 10.84
N GLN A 70 30.19 26.51 12.09
CA GLN A 70 29.44 25.85 13.16
C GLN A 70 27.94 26.11 13.02
N GLY A 71 27.16 25.05 12.96
CA GLY A 71 25.71 25.11 12.99
C GLY A 71 25.15 25.27 14.40
N SER A 72 23.86 25.56 14.51
CA SER A 72 23.12 25.64 15.77
C SER A 72 23.04 24.31 16.52
N SER A 73 23.33 23.20 15.84
CA SER A 73 23.46 21.86 16.41
C SER A 73 24.80 21.62 17.14
N GLY A 74 25.77 22.52 17.00
CA GLY A 74 27.15 22.35 17.50
C GLY A 74 28.09 21.65 16.52
N ASN A 75 27.57 20.94 15.51
CA ASN A 75 28.39 20.35 14.46
C ASN A 75 28.91 21.43 13.50
N TRP A 76 30.00 21.11 12.81
CA TRP A 76 30.60 21.99 11.80
C TRP A 76 30.31 21.49 10.40
N TYR A 77 30.02 22.41 9.48
CA TYR A 77 29.54 22.10 8.14
C TYR A 77 30.33 22.86 7.08
N ALA A 78 30.64 22.20 5.97
CA ALA A 78 31.12 22.82 4.75
C ALA A 78 30.47 22.17 3.53
N PHE A 79 30.40 22.94 2.44
CA PHE A 79 29.96 22.45 1.15
C PHE A 79 30.99 22.77 0.08
N PHE A 80 31.24 21.84 -0.82
CA PHE A 80 32.12 22.07 -1.98
C PHE A 80 31.56 21.44 -3.25
N ALA A 81 31.97 21.97 -4.41
CA ALA A 81 31.57 21.45 -5.72
C ALA A 81 32.66 21.74 -6.78
N ASN A 82 32.55 21.08 -7.93
CA ASN A 82 33.40 21.37 -9.08
C ASN A 82 33.06 22.73 -9.70
N VAL A 83 34.06 23.59 -9.91
CA VAL A 83 33.86 24.97 -10.38
C VAL A 83 33.19 25.05 -11.77
N ASP A 84 33.63 24.22 -12.72
CA ASP A 84 33.14 24.28 -14.10
C ASP A 84 31.71 23.73 -14.19
N LYS A 85 31.43 22.63 -13.49
CA LYS A 85 30.11 22.02 -13.47
C LYS A 85 29.08 22.84 -12.70
N ALA A 86 29.48 23.48 -11.59
CA ALA A 86 28.63 24.43 -10.88
C ALA A 86 28.21 25.60 -11.78
N LYS A 87 29.14 26.18 -12.54
CA LYS A 87 28.83 27.24 -13.51
C LYS A 87 27.89 26.78 -14.62
N GLN A 88 28.09 25.57 -15.15
CA GLN A 88 27.25 25.01 -16.20
C GLN A 88 25.83 24.74 -15.70
N ALA A 89 25.70 24.15 -14.50
CA ALA A 89 24.41 23.94 -13.85
C ALA A 89 23.65 25.25 -13.60
N ASP A 90 24.35 26.24 -13.04
CA ASP A 90 23.79 27.57 -12.80
C ASP A 90 23.31 28.23 -14.10
N GLN A 91 24.14 28.21 -15.15
CA GLN A 91 23.79 28.75 -16.46
C GLN A 91 22.52 28.12 -17.05
N ILE A 92 22.31 26.82 -16.86
CA ILE A 92 21.10 26.13 -17.32
C ILE A 92 19.89 26.63 -16.54
N SER A 93 20.03 26.78 -15.22
CA SER A 93 18.97 27.25 -14.32
C SER A 93 18.52 28.69 -14.62
N LEU A 94 19.40 29.54 -15.16
CA LEU A 94 19.04 30.90 -15.63
C LEU A 94 17.98 30.94 -16.73
N THR A 95 17.77 29.84 -17.46
CA THR A 95 16.69 29.77 -18.44
C THR A 95 15.30 29.71 -17.78
N GLY A 96 15.27 29.42 -16.48
CA GLY A 96 14.06 29.33 -15.68
C GLY A 96 13.91 30.45 -14.64
N MET A 97 13.35 30.10 -13.48
CA MET A 97 13.23 31.01 -12.33
C MET A 97 14.39 30.81 -11.35
N GLN A 98 14.91 31.90 -10.80
CA GLN A 98 15.92 31.87 -9.73
C GLN A 98 15.44 31.02 -8.54
N GLY A 99 16.36 30.29 -7.90
CA GLY A 99 15.99 29.45 -6.75
C GLY A 99 15.31 28.14 -7.13
N GLN A 100 15.43 27.69 -8.38
CA GLN A 100 14.83 26.44 -8.88
C GLN A 100 15.86 25.62 -9.67
N ASN A 101 15.57 24.33 -9.85
CA ASN A 101 16.45 23.39 -10.59
C ASN A 101 17.83 23.24 -9.92
N LEU A 102 18.92 23.34 -10.69
CA LEU A 102 20.31 23.22 -10.24
C LEU A 102 20.94 24.62 -10.17
N ASP A 103 20.31 25.53 -9.43
CA ASP A 103 20.75 26.92 -9.26
C ASP A 103 21.75 27.02 -8.09
N PHE A 104 22.95 27.55 -8.35
CA PHE A 104 24.01 27.73 -7.35
C PHE A 104 23.95 29.09 -6.68
N GLY A 105 22.99 29.94 -7.06
CA GLY A 105 22.83 31.30 -6.59
C GLY A 105 23.68 32.27 -7.40
N VAL A 106 24.65 32.90 -6.75
CA VAL A 106 25.56 33.86 -7.39
C VAL A 106 27.00 33.56 -6.99
N PHE A 107 27.95 33.91 -7.84
CA PHE A 107 29.37 33.61 -7.67
C PHE A 107 30.20 34.85 -7.34
N CYS A 108 31.14 34.69 -6.41
CA CYS A 108 32.20 35.64 -6.09
C CYS A 108 33.58 35.00 -6.31
N ASP A 109 34.55 35.80 -6.76
CA ASP A 109 35.92 35.33 -6.95
C ASP A 109 36.63 35.09 -5.61
N ARG A 110 37.61 34.17 -5.61
CA ARG A 110 38.51 33.86 -4.47
C ARG A 110 39.24 35.09 -3.90
N SER A 111 39.41 36.16 -4.69
CA SER A 111 40.05 37.42 -4.28
C SER A 111 39.11 38.40 -3.57
N THR A 112 37.83 38.05 -3.38
CA THR A 112 36.88 38.84 -2.59
C THR A 112 37.45 39.12 -1.19
N ASP A 113 37.44 40.39 -0.78
CA ASP A 113 37.98 40.82 0.51
C ASP A 113 37.21 40.12 1.66
N PRO A 114 37.90 39.56 2.68
CA PRO A 114 37.25 38.87 3.78
C PRO A 114 36.21 39.70 4.53
N SER A 115 36.29 41.04 4.50
CA SER A 115 35.28 41.91 5.10
C SER A 115 33.89 41.81 4.45
N VAL A 116 33.81 41.35 3.19
CA VAL A 116 32.56 41.27 2.42
C VAL A 116 31.73 40.05 2.85
N LEU A 117 32.37 38.88 2.91
CA LEU A 117 31.72 37.61 3.26
C LEU A 117 31.96 37.21 4.72
N GLY A 118 32.77 37.97 5.46
CA GLY A 118 33.18 37.69 6.84
C GLY A 118 34.46 36.85 6.95
N VAL A 119 34.80 36.09 5.89
CA VAL A 119 35.95 35.19 5.89
C VAL A 119 36.65 35.10 4.53
N SER A 120 37.93 34.70 4.50
CA SER A 120 38.68 34.49 3.25
C SER A 120 38.38 33.14 2.59
N PHE A 121 38.19 33.17 1.26
CA PHE A 121 38.12 32.00 0.37
C PHE A 121 39.30 31.94 -0.60
N SER A 122 40.44 32.55 -0.26
CA SER A 122 41.62 32.64 -1.14
C SER A 122 42.24 31.29 -1.56
N GLN A 123 41.86 30.20 -0.87
CA GLN A 123 42.26 28.82 -1.15
C GLN A 123 41.31 28.08 -2.10
N THR A 124 40.19 28.68 -2.50
CA THR A 124 39.24 28.10 -3.46
C THR A 124 39.50 28.66 -4.87
N ASP A 125 38.77 28.16 -5.87
CA ASP A 125 38.70 28.76 -7.22
C ASP A 125 37.52 29.75 -7.36
N GLY A 126 36.72 29.89 -6.30
CA GLY A 126 35.56 30.76 -6.21
C GLY A 126 34.62 30.33 -5.08
N VAL A 127 33.57 31.09 -4.85
CA VAL A 127 32.52 30.75 -3.88
C VAL A 127 31.14 31.08 -4.45
N ALA A 128 30.22 30.14 -4.33
CA ALA A 128 28.80 30.37 -4.61
C ALA A 128 28.08 30.75 -3.31
N ILE A 129 27.22 31.75 -3.37
CA ILE A 129 26.46 32.30 -2.23
C ILE A 129 24.98 32.47 -2.64
N PRO A 130 24.04 32.55 -1.68
CA PRO A 130 22.62 32.42 -1.99
C PRO A 130 22.01 33.68 -2.64
N ASP A 131 22.67 34.84 -2.52
CA ASP A 131 22.18 36.11 -3.07
C ASP A 131 23.34 37.12 -3.20
N SER A 132 23.15 38.17 -3.99
CA SER A 132 24.05 39.31 -4.15
C SER A 132 23.44 40.64 -3.70
N ASN A 133 22.30 40.66 -3.01
CA ASN A 133 21.66 41.92 -2.61
C ASN A 133 22.59 42.77 -1.71
N GLY A 134 22.92 43.97 -2.17
CA GLY A 134 23.90 44.86 -1.53
C GLY A 134 25.36 44.62 -1.92
N LEU A 135 25.63 43.62 -2.76
CA LEU A 135 26.94 43.37 -3.37
C LEU A 135 27.01 43.93 -4.80
N THR A 136 28.24 44.23 -5.21
CA THR A 136 28.62 44.48 -6.60
C THR A 136 29.73 43.51 -6.99
N GLY A 137 29.78 43.13 -8.27
CA GLY A 137 30.79 42.19 -8.78
C GLY A 137 30.38 40.71 -8.72
N ALA A 138 29.28 40.37 -8.04
CA ALA A 138 28.72 39.02 -8.11
C ALA A 138 28.30 38.67 -9.55
N THR A 139 28.48 37.42 -9.93
CA THR A 139 28.26 36.92 -11.30
C THR A 139 27.42 35.66 -11.35
N GLN A 140 26.80 35.36 -12.48
CA GLN A 140 26.16 34.06 -12.75
C GLN A 140 27.10 33.12 -13.51
N GLY A 141 26.68 31.86 -13.70
CA GLY A 141 27.45 30.80 -14.36
C GLY A 141 27.89 31.09 -15.80
N THR A 142 27.29 32.08 -16.46
CA THR A 142 27.66 32.54 -17.82
C THR A 142 28.91 33.40 -17.88
N ALA A 143 29.38 33.93 -16.74
CA ALA A 143 30.49 34.87 -16.67
C ALA A 143 31.70 34.31 -15.90
N SER A 144 32.83 35.01 -16.01
CA SER A 144 33.97 34.76 -15.12
C SER A 144 33.73 35.43 -13.78
N PHE A 145 34.23 34.83 -12.70
CA PHE A 145 34.05 35.39 -11.36
C PHE A 145 34.79 36.71 -11.22
N ASN A 146 34.17 37.69 -10.56
CA ASN A 146 34.82 38.92 -10.15
C ASN A 146 34.85 39.00 -8.62
N SER A 147 35.81 39.77 -8.09
CA SER A 147 35.84 40.06 -6.66
C SER A 147 34.57 40.81 -6.27
N CYS A 148 33.84 40.27 -5.31
CA CYS A 148 32.66 40.93 -4.78
C CYS A 148 33.07 42.08 -3.85
N THR A 149 32.30 43.17 -3.86
CA THR A 149 32.48 44.29 -2.93
C THR A 149 31.13 44.78 -2.43
N GLY A 150 31.11 45.47 -1.28
CA GLY A 150 29.88 45.91 -0.63
C GLY A 150 29.53 45.04 0.59
N ASN A 151 28.26 45.06 1.00
CA ASN A 151 27.77 44.31 2.16
C ASN A 151 26.47 43.60 1.79
N LEU A 152 26.35 42.30 2.09
CA LEU A 152 25.08 41.59 1.91
C LEU A 152 24.01 42.12 2.87
N THR A 153 22.91 42.61 2.30
CA THR A 153 21.80 43.19 3.06
C THR A 153 20.48 42.48 2.79
N PRO A 154 19.62 42.28 3.82
CA PRO A 154 18.26 41.80 3.60
C PRO A 154 17.43 42.73 2.70
N PRO A 155 16.39 42.22 2.00
CA PRO A 155 15.98 40.83 1.99
C PRO A 155 16.95 39.95 1.19
N ILE A 156 17.17 38.72 1.67
CA ILE A 156 17.88 37.65 0.95
C ILE A 156 16.80 36.74 0.39
N THR A 157 16.72 36.63 -0.93
CA THR A 157 15.68 35.84 -1.61
C THR A 157 16.05 34.36 -1.75
N ASN A 158 17.33 34.03 -1.50
CA ASN A 158 17.92 32.70 -1.65
C ASN A 158 17.68 32.09 -3.03
N GLN A 159 18.53 32.47 -3.97
CA GLN A 159 18.55 31.96 -5.35
C GLN A 159 19.21 30.56 -5.42
N MET A 160 19.90 30.11 -4.38
CA MET A 160 20.51 28.78 -4.36
C MET A 160 19.45 27.70 -4.12
N SER A 161 19.42 26.69 -4.99
CA SER A 161 18.51 25.54 -4.89
C SER A 161 19.20 24.18 -4.87
N VAL A 162 20.51 24.12 -5.10
CA VAL A 162 21.31 22.89 -4.91
C VAL A 162 21.61 22.57 -3.44
N ILE A 163 21.27 23.47 -2.51
CA ILE A 163 21.22 23.21 -1.06
C ILE A 163 19.87 23.72 -0.55
N ARG A 164 18.89 22.84 -0.35
CA ARG A 164 17.52 23.27 0.02
C ARG A 164 17.26 23.31 1.51
N ASN A 165 17.95 22.50 2.29
CA ASN A 165 17.74 22.41 3.73
C ASN A 165 19.07 22.60 4.49
N PRO A 166 19.76 23.74 4.29
CA PRO A 166 21.04 24.00 4.95
C PRO A 166 20.86 23.99 6.48
N PRO A 167 21.84 23.50 7.25
CA PRO A 167 21.78 23.56 8.70
C PRO A 167 21.78 25.01 9.16
N GLY A 168 21.01 25.31 10.21
CA GLY A 168 20.97 26.65 10.79
C GLY A 168 22.34 27.05 11.32
N ILE A 169 22.77 28.29 11.06
CA ILE A 169 24.05 28.81 11.56
C ILE A 169 24.00 29.14 13.05
N ASN A 170 25.10 28.90 13.78
CA ASN A 170 25.22 29.37 15.16
C ASN A 170 25.29 30.92 15.20
N THR A 171 24.26 31.55 15.77
CA THR A 171 24.16 33.01 15.95
C THR A 171 24.19 33.43 17.42
N ASN A 172 24.70 32.58 18.31
CA ASN A 172 24.75 32.90 19.73
C ASN A 172 25.54 34.20 19.97
N PRO A 173 24.99 35.18 20.71
CA PRO A 173 25.59 36.51 20.85
C PRO A 173 26.94 36.51 21.59
N LYS A 174 27.33 35.40 22.24
CA LYS A 174 28.63 35.27 22.92
C LYS A 174 29.78 34.92 21.97
N VAL A 175 29.49 34.51 20.75
CA VAL A 175 30.49 34.09 19.74
C VAL A 175 30.22 34.78 18.41
N GLN A 176 31.19 34.74 17.51
CA GLN A 176 30.97 35.22 16.14
C GLN A 176 30.03 34.28 15.38
N PRO A 177 29.24 34.77 14.42
CA PRO A 177 28.38 33.91 13.60
C PRO A 177 29.16 32.74 12.98
N GLY A 178 28.64 31.53 13.17
CA GLY A 178 29.28 30.30 12.70
C GLY A 178 30.63 29.98 13.35
N GLN A 179 30.99 30.64 14.45
CA GLN A 179 32.30 30.64 15.13
C GLN A 179 33.47 31.23 14.31
N ILE A 180 33.28 31.47 13.01
CA ILE A 180 34.31 31.99 12.11
C ILE A 180 34.08 33.46 11.70
N GLY A 181 32.95 34.06 12.08
CA GLY A 181 32.60 35.42 11.71
C GLY A 181 32.07 35.57 10.28
N ILE A 182 31.55 34.48 9.70
CA ILE A 182 30.91 34.52 8.38
C ILE A 182 29.72 35.48 8.40
N ASN A 183 29.52 36.21 7.31
CA ASN A 183 28.28 36.95 7.10
C ASN A 183 27.12 35.94 7.01
N SER A 184 26.18 36.00 7.96
CA SER A 184 25.07 35.05 8.02
C SER A 184 24.18 35.06 6.77
N ASN A 185 24.15 36.15 6.02
CA ASN A 185 23.40 36.26 4.76
C ASN A 185 24.11 35.58 3.58
N ALA A 186 25.38 35.23 3.72
CA ALA A 186 26.13 34.44 2.74
C ALA A 186 25.97 32.92 2.95
N TRP A 187 25.29 32.49 4.02
CA TRP A 187 25.06 31.09 4.33
C TRP A 187 23.73 30.58 3.75
N PRO A 188 23.67 29.40 3.12
CA PRO A 188 24.80 28.50 2.84
C PRO A 188 25.70 29.01 1.70
N PHE A 189 26.99 28.71 1.77
CA PHE A 189 27.92 28.93 0.66
C PHE A 189 28.53 27.60 0.19
N ILE A 190 28.94 27.56 -1.07
CA ILE A 190 29.61 26.40 -1.69
C ILE A 190 31.00 26.83 -2.15
N GLN A 191 32.02 26.15 -1.65
CA GLN A 191 33.42 26.38 -2.02
C GLN A 191 33.74 25.66 -3.31
N LEU A 192 34.21 26.39 -4.33
CA LEU A 192 34.41 25.82 -5.66
C LEU A 192 35.87 25.44 -5.87
N PHE A 193 36.08 24.26 -6.44
CA PHE A 193 37.42 23.73 -6.73
C PHE A 193 37.48 23.07 -8.10
N THR A 194 38.66 23.12 -8.70
CA THR A 194 39.05 22.28 -9.83
C THR A 194 39.66 20.99 -9.31
N PHE A 195 39.20 19.85 -9.83
CA PHE A 195 39.69 18.53 -9.42
C PHE A 195 40.57 17.89 -10.49
N SER A 196 41.53 17.07 -10.04
CA SER A 196 42.44 16.27 -10.88
C SER A 196 42.19 14.77 -10.68
N ASN A 197 40.92 14.39 -10.53
CA ASN A 197 40.38 13.07 -10.17
C ASN A 197 40.41 12.76 -8.67
N ASN A 198 41.58 12.63 -8.04
CA ASN A 198 41.62 12.31 -6.61
C ASN A 198 41.23 13.52 -5.75
N VAL A 199 40.34 13.31 -4.78
CA VAL A 199 39.86 14.31 -3.84
C VAL A 199 39.98 13.76 -2.42
N THR A 200 40.94 14.28 -1.66
CA THR A 200 41.20 13.90 -0.28
C THR A 200 40.68 14.96 0.66
N ILE A 201 39.78 14.56 1.56
CA ILE A 201 39.26 15.36 2.66
C ILE A 201 39.96 14.89 3.94
N GLU A 202 40.67 15.78 4.62
CA GLU A 202 41.41 15.44 5.83
C GLU A 202 40.98 16.36 6.97
N TYR A 203 40.58 15.76 8.09
CA TYR A 203 40.32 16.47 9.34
C TYR A 203 41.45 16.18 10.34
N ASP A 204 42.29 17.19 10.58
CA ASP A 204 43.40 17.12 11.52
C ASP A 204 42.93 17.48 12.94
N LYS A 205 42.69 16.46 13.77
CA LYS A 205 42.31 16.65 15.18
C LYS A 205 43.41 16.24 16.15
N ALA A 206 43.26 16.69 17.40
CA ALA A 206 44.10 16.27 18.50
C ALA A 206 43.93 14.75 18.74
N GLY A 207 44.92 13.95 18.34
CA GLY A 207 44.90 12.49 18.49
C GLY A 207 45.05 11.70 17.19
N GLY A 208 45.09 12.37 16.03
CA GLY A 208 45.31 11.75 14.71
C GLY A 208 44.28 12.23 13.69
N SER A 209 44.67 12.25 12.41
CA SER A 209 43.81 12.74 11.32
C SER A 209 42.79 11.69 10.87
N GLU A 210 41.61 12.16 10.48
CA GLU A 210 40.59 11.35 9.79
C GLU A 210 40.58 11.73 8.31
N THR A 211 40.53 10.76 7.41
CA THR A 211 40.73 10.99 5.98
C THR A 211 39.71 10.25 5.14
N VAL A 212 38.94 10.99 4.36
CA VAL A 212 38.06 10.44 3.31
C VAL A 212 38.71 10.68 1.96
N ASN A 213 38.84 9.62 1.17
CA ASN A 213 39.27 9.70 -0.23
C ASN A 213 38.08 9.46 -1.15
N LEU A 214 37.83 10.44 -2.01
CA LEU A 214 36.84 10.39 -3.08
C LEU A 214 37.53 10.45 -4.45
N THR A 215 36.79 10.01 -5.47
CA THR A 215 37.20 10.12 -6.87
C THR A 215 36.20 11.00 -7.62
N TYR A 216 36.67 12.06 -8.26
CA TYR A 216 35.91 12.90 -9.18
C TYR A 216 36.15 12.46 -10.62
N ASP A 217 35.25 11.66 -11.17
CA ASP A 217 35.33 11.13 -12.54
C ASP A 217 33.93 10.80 -13.08
N ASP A 218 33.84 10.17 -14.25
CA ASP A 218 32.61 9.54 -14.73
C ASP A 218 32.08 8.53 -13.68
N MET A 219 30.75 8.54 -13.48
CA MET A 219 30.12 7.72 -12.46
C MET A 219 30.16 6.22 -12.81
N THR A 220 30.48 5.38 -11.83
CA THR A 220 30.54 3.91 -11.93
C THR A 220 29.36 3.24 -11.22
N ASP A 221 29.23 1.91 -11.37
CA ASP A 221 28.22 1.09 -10.69
C ASP A 221 26.75 1.53 -10.86
N ILE A 222 26.47 2.24 -11.96
CA ILE A 222 25.13 2.65 -12.33
C ILE A 222 24.31 1.43 -12.75
N SER A 223 23.14 1.25 -12.15
CA SER A 223 22.24 0.15 -12.51
C SER A 223 20.77 0.53 -12.44
N LEU A 224 19.96 -0.17 -13.26
CA LEU A 224 18.51 -0.19 -13.20
C LEU A 224 18.06 -1.59 -12.80
N LYS A 225 17.11 -1.69 -11.86
CA LYS A 225 16.54 -2.96 -11.40
C LYS A 225 15.02 -2.86 -11.35
N LEU A 226 14.38 -3.99 -11.62
CA LEU A 226 12.95 -4.19 -11.42
C LEU A 226 12.74 -5.14 -10.23
N ASP A 227 11.60 -5.01 -9.56
CA ASP A 227 11.23 -5.86 -8.41
C ASP A 227 10.91 -7.30 -8.79
N ARG A 228 10.54 -7.55 -10.06
CA ARG A 228 10.07 -8.85 -10.56
C ARG A 228 10.47 -9.09 -12.00
N SER A 229 10.50 -10.37 -12.39
CA SER A 229 10.69 -10.80 -13.78
C SER A 229 9.39 -10.96 -14.57
N GLY A 230 8.23 -10.80 -13.92
CA GLY A 230 6.92 -10.96 -14.53
C GLY A 230 5.83 -10.41 -13.62
N TYR A 231 4.82 -9.81 -14.22
CA TYR A 231 3.83 -9.01 -13.52
C TYR A 231 2.40 -9.45 -13.88
N PRO A 232 1.52 -9.62 -12.88
CA PRO A 232 0.11 -9.83 -13.16
C PRO A 232 -0.54 -8.55 -13.70
N GLN A 233 -1.71 -8.69 -14.31
CA GLN A 233 -2.48 -7.54 -14.76
C GLN A 233 -2.83 -6.61 -13.59
N SER A 234 -2.93 -5.31 -13.86
CA SER A 234 -3.22 -4.26 -12.86
C SER A 234 -2.14 -4.03 -11.78
N SER A 235 -1.05 -4.81 -11.75
CA SER A 235 -0.02 -4.69 -10.71
C SER A 235 0.79 -3.41 -10.81
N ASP A 236 1.44 -3.04 -9.71
CA ASP A 236 2.51 -2.03 -9.70
C ASP A 236 3.80 -2.64 -10.25
N VAL A 237 4.65 -1.78 -10.83
CA VAL A 237 6.00 -2.11 -11.29
C VAL A 237 6.97 -1.22 -10.53
N PHE A 238 7.86 -1.78 -9.73
CA PHE A 238 8.82 -0.99 -8.95
C PHE A 238 10.19 -1.02 -9.63
N ALA A 239 10.64 0.16 -10.07
CA ALA A 239 11.97 0.35 -10.62
C ALA A 239 12.87 1.02 -9.59
N THR A 240 14.12 0.57 -9.53
CA THR A 240 15.19 1.17 -8.73
C THR A 240 16.36 1.54 -9.63
N ILE A 241 16.81 2.80 -9.53
CA ILE A 241 18.02 3.30 -10.16
C ILE A 241 19.07 3.48 -9.07
N ASN A 242 20.23 2.86 -9.25
CA ASN A 242 21.41 3.19 -8.48
C ASN A 242 22.25 4.13 -9.37
N ASP A 243 22.36 5.39 -8.99
CA ASP A 243 23.20 6.38 -9.63
C ASP A 243 23.49 7.51 -8.65
N MET A 244 24.72 7.55 -8.13
CA MET A 244 25.14 8.59 -7.19
C MET A 244 25.19 9.98 -7.84
N GLN A 245 25.31 10.09 -9.16
CA GLN A 245 25.33 11.38 -9.85
C GLN A 245 23.99 12.12 -9.75
N LEU A 246 22.90 11.40 -9.47
CA LEU A 246 21.59 12.00 -9.23
C LEU A 246 21.45 12.61 -7.82
N ASN A 247 22.41 12.41 -6.90
CA ASN A 247 22.42 12.99 -5.55
C ASN A 247 23.14 14.35 -5.56
N GLU A 248 22.38 15.41 -5.86
CA GLU A 248 22.89 16.77 -6.08
C GLU A 248 22.86 17.61 -4.79
N ASP A 249 21.88 17.40 -3.90
CA ASP A 249 21.70 18.16 -2.66
C ASP A 249 22.05 17.31 -1.43
N PRO A 250 23.16 17.60 -0.73
CA PRO A 250 23.60 16.77 0.40
C PRO A 250 22.74 16.93 1.66
N THR A 251 21.76 17.84 1.65
CA THR A 251 20.93 18.23 2.80
C THR A 251 19.48 17.76 2.73
N SER A 252 19.05 17.21 1.59
CA SER A 252 17.68 16.70 1.41
C SER A 252 17.68 15.42 0.56
N VAL A 253 16.53 14.76 0.42
CA VAL A 253 16.38 13.64 -0.53
C VAL A 253 16.11 14.19 -1.92
N ASP A 254 16.77 13.64 -2.94
CA ASP A 254 16.59 14.12 -4.30
C ASP A 254 15.43 13.48 -5.06
N THR A 255 14.81 14.25 -5.96
CA THR A 255 13.74 13.76 -6.84
C THR A 255 14.03 14.14 -8.28
N TRP A 256 13.84 13.16 -9.17
CA TRP A 256 14.06 13.30 -10.60
C TRP A 256 12.84 12.82 -11.36
N THR A 257 12.34 13.66 -12.27
CA THR A 257 11.17 13.36 -13.08
C THR A 257 11.57 13.30 -14.54
N PHE A 258 11.21 12.20 -15.18
CA PHE A 258 11.50 11.94 -16.58
C PHE A 258 10.22 11.95 -17.39
N ASN A 259 10.20 12.66 -18.51
CA ASN A 259 9.21 12.43 -19.56
C ASN A 259 9.78 11.37 -20.51
N VAL A 260 9.33 10.12 -20.34
CA VAL A 260 10.00 8.92 -20.89
C VAL A 260 9.69 8.65 -22.38
N ASN A 261 8.95 9.55 -23.03
CA ASN A 261 8.56 9.47 -24.43
C ASN A 261 8.57 10.88 -25.05
N SER A 262 8.36 11.01 -26.35
CA SER A 262 8.45 12.27 -27.09
C SER A 262 7.46 13.35 -26.59
N PRO A 263 7.93 14.57 -26.25
CA PRO A 263 9.34 14.98 -26.21
C PRO A 263 10.04 14.48 -24.94
N THR A 264 11.23 13.89 -25.06
CA THR A 264 11.97 13.44 -23.88
C THR A 264 12.42 14.63 -23.03
N ALA A 265 12.35 14.47 -21.70
CA ALA A 265 12.76 15.51 -20.77
C ALA A 265 13.22 14.92 -19.43
N THR A 266 14.14 15.63 -18.77
CA THR A 266 14.64 15.33 -17.43
C THR A 266 14.47 16.59 -16.59
N PHE A 267 13.86 16.46 -15.42
CA PHE A 267 13.67 17.55 -14.48
C PHE A 267 14.18 17.16 -13.11
N TYR A 268 14.91 18.08 -12.49
CA TYR A 268 15.29 17.97 -11.09
C TYR A 268 14.23 18.67 -10.24
N LYS A 269 13.69 17.97 -9.24
CA LYS A 269 12.69 18.48 -8.27
C LYS A 269 11.42 19.05 -8.91
N ALA A 270 10.95 18.47 -10.02
CA ALA A 270 9.62 18.75 -10.55
C ALA A 270 8.49 18.26 -9.63
N PHE A 271 8.77 17.26 -8.78
CA PHE A 271 7.90 16.88 -7.68
C PHE A 271 8.74 16.78 -6.41
N PRO A 272 8.87 17.87 -5.63
CA PRO A 272 9.49 17.81 -4.31
C PRO A 272 8.58 17.08 -3.31
N GLU A 273 9.12 16.61 -2.19
CA GLU A 273 8.34 15.95 -1.13
C GLU A 273 7.22 16.82 -0.55
N SER A 274 7.34 18.15 -0.67
CA SER A 274 6.27 19.08 -0.31
C SER A 274 5.01 18.97 -1.17
N GLY A 275 5.06 18.22 -2.29
CA GLY A 275 3.91 17.93 -3.16
C GLY A 275 3.54 19.01 -4.17
N SER A 276 4.27 20.13 -4.22
CA SER A 276 4.01 21.24 -5.14
C SER A 276 4.81 21.09 -6.44
N ALA A 277 4.16 20.72 -7.54
CA ALA A 277 4.81 20.71 -8.85
C ALA A 277 5.00 22.16 -9.36
N PRO A 278 6.23 22.61 -9.64
CA PRO A 278 6.44 23.92 -10.25
C PRO A 278 5.96 23.89 -11.70
N GLY A 279 5.16 24.89 -12.09
CA GLY A 279 4.74 25.10 -13.47
C GLY A 279 5.50 26.24 -14.15
N GLY A 280 5.42 26.31 -15.47
CA GLY A 280 5.96 27.44 -16.24
C GLY A 280 7.49 27.49 -16.25
N ALA A 281 8.04 28.69 -16.07
CA ALA A 281 9.49 28.93 -16.18
C ALA A 281 10.31 28.23 -15.08
N ALA A 282 9.73 27.79 -13.96
CA ALA A 282 10.49 27.03 -12.96
C ALA A 282 10.85 25.61 -13.43
N LEU A 283 10.20 25.09 -14.46
CA LEU A 283 10.42 23.74 -14.98
C LEU A 283 11.46 23.77 -16.12
N VAL A 284 12.74 23.61 -15.78
CA VAL A 284 13.84 23.60 -16.76
C VAL A 284 14.15 22.18 -17.21
N ASN A 285 14.02 21.92 -18.51
CA ASN A 285 14.39 20.62 -19.08
C ASN A 285 15.91 20.49 -19.18
N LEU A 286 16.48 19.55 -18.43
CA LEU A 286 17.92 19.29 -18.37
C LEU A 286 18.42 18.39 -19.51
N SER A 287 17.53 17.66 -20.21
CA SER A 287 17.93 16.68 -21.24
C SER A 287 18.91 17.22 -22.29
N PRO A 288 18.73 18.43 -22.85
CA PRO A 288 19.68 18.98 -23.84
C PRO A 288 21.08 19.29 -23.29
N ASN A 289 21.24 19.33 -21.97
CA ASN A 289 22.44 19.76 -21.27
C ASN A 289 23.07 18.68 -20.39
N LEU A 290 22.55 17.44 -20.39
CA LEU A 290 23.05 16.35 -19.54
C LEU A 290 24.56 16.11 -19.74
N SER A 291 25.06 16.13 -20.97
CA SER A 291 26.49 15.99 -21.26
C SER A 291 27.33 17.13 -20.69
N ASN A 292 26.81 18.37 -20.69
CA ASN A 292 27.47 19.50 -20.04
C ASN A 292 27.50 19.27 -18.52
N LEU A 293 26.43 18.77 -17.92
CA LEU A 293 26.39 18.42 -16.49
C LEU A 293 27.28 17.21 -16.11
N GLY A 294 27.92 16.56 -17.08
CA GLY A 294 28.81 15.42 -16.85
C GLY A 294 28.11 14.07 -16.88
N PHE A 295 26.82 14.01 -17.23
CA PHE A 295 26.15 12.74 -17.49
C PHE A 295 26.64 12.17 -18.83
N ARG A 296 26.77 10.84 -18.89
CA ARG A 296 27.10 10.10 -20.10
C ARG A 296 25.81 9.52 -20.69
N ASP A 297 25.66 8.20 -20.61
CA ASP A 297 24.43 7.51 -21.00
C ASP A 297 23.37 7.51 -19.88
N ASN A 298 23.70 8.01 -18.69
CA ASN A 298 22.82 8.16 -17.55
C ASN A 298 22.09 9.53 -17.55
N GLY A 299 21.36 9.85 -16.47
CA GLY A 299 20.61 11.12 -16.36
C GLY A 299 19.33 11.23 -17.21
N HIS A 300 18.95 10.17 -17.92
CA HIS A 300 17.70 10.09 -18.68
C HIS A 300 17.10 8.68 -18.61
N VAL A 301 15.76 8.60 -18.61
CA VAL A 301 15.02 7.34 -18.65
C VAL A 301 14.21 7.28 -19.94
N GLU A 302 14.31 6.16 -20.65
CA GLU A 302 13.46 5.87 -21.80
C GLU A 302 12.52 4.71 -21.49
N MET A 303 11.28 4.79 -21.97
CA MET A 303 10.34 3.67 -21.85
C MET A 303 9.55 3.45 -23.14
N ASN A 304 9.42 2.19 -23.52
CA ASN A 304 8.39 1.75 -24.46
C ASN A 304 7.27 1.08 -23.67
N LEU A 305 6.15 1.78 -23.49
CA LEU A 305 5.01 1.27 -22.72
C LEU A 305 4.27 0.12 -23.42
N GLY A 306 4.30 0.09 -24.75
CA GLY A 306 3.56 -0.88 -25.55
C GLY A 306 2.07 -0.95 -25.17
N SER A 307 1.53 -2.16 -25.21
CA SER A 307 0.17 -2.53 -24.75
C SER A 307 0.17 -3.09 -23.31
N VAL A 308 1.29 -2.97 -22.60
CA VAL A 308 1.54 -3.68 -21.34
C VAL A 308 1.61 -2.75 -20.14
N ALA A 309 2.46 -1.73 -20.20
CA ALA A 309 2.68 -0.83 -19.07
C ALA A 309 1.86 0.46 -19.21
N GLU A 310 1.56 1.05 -18.07
CA GLU A 310 0.95 2.37 -17.95
C GLU A 310 1.72 3.23 -16.94
N LEU A 311 1.56 4.55 -17.07
CA LEU A 311 2.11 5.51 -16.14
C LEU A 311 1.00 6.02 -15.23
N ARG A 312 1.28 6.04 -13.93
CA ARG A 312 0.34 6.37 -12.86
C ARG A 312 0.82 7.57 -12.07
N THR A 313 -0.08 8.14 -11.28
CA THR A 313 0.26 9.12 -10.24
C THR A 313 0.42 8.42 -8.89
N ASN A 314 1.08 9.09 -7.97
CA ASN A 314 1.12 8.70 -6.56
C ASN A 314 1.12 9.98 -5.68
N GLN A 315 1.40 9.84 -4.38
CA GLN A 315 1.40 11.00 -3.47
C GLN A 315 2.53 12.00 -3.73
N LEU A 316 3.59 11.62 -4.47
CA LEU A 316 4.68 12.52 -4.87
C LEU A 316 4.41 13.11 -6.26
N GLN A 317 4.25 12.26 -7.28
CA GLN A 317 3.81 12.65 -8.63
C GLN A 317 2.28 12.75 -8.64
N THR A 318 1.75 13.87 -8.18
CA THR A 318 0.30 14.07 -7.95
C THR A 318 -0.51 14.32 -9.22
N VAL A 319 0.14 14.68 -10.32
CA VAL A 319 -0.49 14.92 -11.63
C VAL A 319 0.17 14.09 -12.73
N SER A 320 -0.61 13.70 -13.73
CA SER A 320 -0.14 12.91 -14.88
C SER A 320 0.56 13.74 -15.95
N SER A 321 0.50 15.07 -15.85
CA SER A 321 1.16 15.99 -16.79
C SER A 321 1.59 17.29 -16.13
N ILE A 322 2.70 17.85 -16.62
CA ILE A 322 3.24 19.16 -16.25
C ILE A 322 3.52 19.98 -17.51
N THR A 323 3.56 21.31 -17.38
CA THR A 323 3.87 22.20 -18.49
C THR A 323 4.85 23.28 -18.09
N ASN A 324 5.82 23.55 -18.96
CA ASN A 324 6.71 24.72 -18.84
C ASN A 324 6.11 25.97 -19.53
N GLY A 325 4.83 25.93 -19.91
CA GLY A 325 4.12 26.99 -20.63
C GLY A 325 4.17 26.84 -22.15
N ALA A 326 5.27 26.32 -22.71
CA ALA A 326 5.42 26.10 -24.15
C ALA A 326 5.16 24.63 -24.54
N THR A 327 5.56 23.69 -23.69
CA THR A 327 5.47 22.24 -23.92
C THR A 327 4.77 21.58 -22.74
N THR A 328 3.90 20.62 -23.05
CA THR A 328 3.25 19.76 -22.04
C THR A 328 3.91 18.38 -22.08
N TYR A 329 4.33 17.93 -20.90
CA TYR A 329 4.94 16.62 -20.67
C TYR A 329 3.92 15.75 -19.93
N ASN A 330 3.50 14.64 -20.53
CA ASN A 330 2.39 13.81 -20.04
C ASN A 330 2.72 12.31 -19.95
N LYS A 331 4.01 11.97 -20.00
CA LYS A 331 4.56 10.63 -19.85
C LYS A 331 5.58 10.62 -18.72
N LEU A 332 5.11 11.02 -17.54
CA LEU A 332 5.96 11.29 -16.38
C LEU A 332 6.24 10.02 -15.56
N VAL A 333 7.50 9.83 -15.20
CA VAL A 333 7.95 8.87 -14.20
C VAL A 333 8.86 9.61 -13.23
N THR A 334 8.53 9.58 -11.95
CA THR A 334 9.31 10.25 -10.91
C THR A 334 10.01 9.23 -10.04
N PHE A 335 11.31 9.43 -9.88
CA PHE A 335 12.17 8.68 -8.99
C PHE A 335 12.53 9.56 -7.80
N ILE A 336 12.40 9.01 -6.60
CA ILE A 336 12.80 9.66 -5.35
C ILE A 336 13.92 8.87 -4.70
N GLU A 337 14.90 9.58 -4.19
CA GLU A 337 15.99 9.01 -3.42
C GLU A 337 15.44 8.30 -2.17
N THR A 338 15.91 7.10 -1.90
CA THR A 338 15.46 6.28 -0.76
C THR A 338 15.79 6.93 0.58
N SER A 339 16.87 7.71 0.60
CA SER A 339 17.29 8.55 1.71
C SER A 339 18.40 9.49 1.27
N SER A 340 18.60 10.61 1.97
CA SER A 340 19.63 11.59 1.61
C SER A 340 20.99 10.94 1.47
N ASN A 341 21.68 11.23 0.35
CA ASN A 341 23.03 10.74 0.07
C ASN A 341 23.15 9.22 -0.13
N SER A 342 22.06 8.56 -0.49
CA SER A 342 22.08 7.13 -0.83
C SER A 342 22.57 6.88 -2.25
N GLY A 343 22.26 7.77 -3.21
CA GLY A 343 22.41 7.50 -4.64
C GLY A 343 21.47 6.39 -5.16
N ILE A 344 20.48 5.98 -4.36
CA ILE A 344 19.52 4.93 -4.71
C ILE A 344 18.14 5.57 -4.82
N PHE A 345 17.54 5.47 -6.01
CA PHE A 345 16.28 6.10 -6.34
C PHE A 345 15.21 5.08 -6.72
N GLN A 346 13.98 5.31 -6.30
CA GLN A 346 12.85 4.41 -6.55
C GLN A 346 11.69 5.11 -7.25
N SER A 347 11.03 4.42 -8.18
CA SER A 347 9.85 4.94 -8.91
C SER A 347 8.57 5.01 -8.07
N SER A 348 8.67 4.86 -6.75
CA SER A 348 7.55 4.71 -5.85
C SER A 348 7.71 5.53 -4.59
N PHE A 349 6.59 6.03 -4.08
CA PHE A 349 6.51 6.74 -2.80
C PHE A 349 5.38 6.14 -1.98
N ASN A 350 5.61 5.87 -0.68
CA ASN A 350 4.67 5.17 0.21
C ASN A 350 4.08 3.88 -0.42
N SER A 351 4.97 3.03 -0.95
CA SER A 351 4.64 1.77 -1.62
C SER A 351 3.74 1.86 -2.86
N LYS A 352 3.51 3.05 -3.43
CA LYS A 352 2.76 3.24 -4.69
C LYS A 352 3.70 3.69 -5.81
N SER A 353 3.76 2.91 -6.89
CA SER A 353 4.62 3.20 -8.04
C SER A 353 3.97 4.16 -9.03
N THR A 354 4.79 4.94 -9.75
CA THR A 354 4.35 5.70 -10.94
C THR A 354 4.30 4.84 -12.20
N ILE A 355 4.64 3.55 -12.11
CA ILE A 355 4.62 2.58 -13.22
C ILE A 355 3.71 1.42 -12.82
N GLY A 356 2.80 1.02 -13.70
CA GLY A 356 1.91 -0.12 -13.50
C GLY A 356 1.71 -0.96 -14.76
N ILE A 357 1.01 -2.08 -14.60
CA ILE A 357 0.56 -2.94 -15.70
C ILE A 357 -0.91 -2.63 -16.00
N LEU A 358 -1.25 -2.52 -17.27
CA LEU A 358 -2.63 -2.35 -17.73
C LEU A 358 -3.50 -3.53 -17.27
N SER A 359 -4.75 -3.24 -16.89
CA SER A 359 -5.71 -4.27 -16.48
C SER A 359 -6.05 -5.27 -17.60
N ASN A 360 -5.83 -4.89 -18.85
CA ASN A 360 -6.01 -5.72 -20.04
C ASN A 360 -4.69 -6.05 -20.75
N ALA A 361 -3.54 -5.92 -20.07
CA ALA A 361 -2.23 -6.17 -20.66
C ALA A 361 -2.17 -7.57 -21.32
N PRO A 362 -1.77 -7.68 -22.60
CA PRO A 362 -1.70 -8.95 -23.27
C PRO A 362 -0.51 -9.76 -22.75
N ARG A 363 -0.74 -11.05 -22.56
CA ARG A 363 0.26 -12.00 -22.06
C ARG A 363 1.43 -12.13 -23.02
N PHE A 364 2.62 -12.36 -22.47
CA PHE A 364 3.87 -12.56 -23.20
C PHE A 364 4.29 -11.40 -24.13
N GLN A 365 3.64 -10.24 -24.00
CA GLN A 365 4.16 -8.99 -24.51
C GLN A 365 4.91 -8.28 -23.38
N SER A 366 5.74 -7.32 -23.76
CA SER A 366 6.52 -6.55 -22.80
C SER A 366 6.53 -5.08 -23.14
N ALA A 367 6.47 -4.26 -22.10
CA ALA A 367 7.05 -2.93 -22.14
C ALA A 367 8.56 -3.01 -21.89
N SER A 368 9.28 -1.91 -22.04
CA SER A 368 10.68 -1.81 -21.65
C SER A 368 10.96 -0.49 -20.94
N ILE A 369 11.95 -0.53 -20.05
CA ILE A 369 12.55 0.64 -19.41
C ILE A 369 14.07 0.58 -19.60
N SER A 370 14.67 1.71 -19.94
CA SER A 370 16.09 1.82 -20.19
C SER A 370 16.71 2.96 -19.38
N TYR A 371 17.92 2.73 -18.90
CA TYR A 371 18.76 3.69 -18.16
C TYR A 371 20.23 3.30 -18.31
N ASN A 372 21.12 4.27 -18.54
CA ASN A 372 22.56 4.05 -18.70
C ASN A 372 22.91 2.97 -19.73
N SER A 373 22.33 3.08 -20.94
CA SER A 373 22.45 2.09 -22.04
C SER A 373 21.94 0.68 -21.76
N GLY A 374 21.53 0.35 -20.53
CA GLY A 374 20.86 -0.89 -20.17
C GLY A 374 19.35 -0.83 -20.44
N SER A 375 18.75 -1.94 -20.84
CA SER A 375 17.30 -2.06 -21.03
C SER A 375 16.75 -3.31 -20.37
N ILE A 376 15.62 -3.18 -19.67
CA ILE A 376 14.94 -4.28 -18.97
C ILE A 376 13.48 -4.35 -19.45
N SER A 377 13.01 -5.57 -19.71
CA SER A 377 11.62 -5.82 -20.11
C SER A 377 10.69 -5.91 -18.91
N ILE A 378 9.56 -5.22 -18.98
CA ILE A 378 8.43 -5.34 -18.06
C ILE A 378 7.42 -6.29 -18.71
N ILE A 379 7.33 -7.53 -18.23
CA ILE A 379 6.59 -8.60 -18.90
C ILE A 379 5.28 -8.88 -18.17
N SER A 380 4.14 -8.81 -18.90
CA SER A 380 2.86 -9.28 -18.36
C SER A 380 2.80 -10.82 -18.41
N ARG A 381 2.50 -11.43 -17.26
CA ARG A 381 2.41 -12.89 -17.09
C ARG A 381 1.23 -13.29 -16.21
N THR A 382 0.73 -14.50 -16.44
CA THR A 382 -0.24 -15.17 -15.56
C THR A 382 0.37 -16.44 -15.01
N ALA A 383 -0.06 -16.86 -13.82
CA ALA A 383 0.34 -18.11 -13.19
C ALA A 383 -0.89 -18.92 -12.79
N THR A 384 -0.84 -20.25 -12.92
CA THR A 384 -1.93 -21.08 -12.43
C THR A 384 -1.92 -21.10 -10.91
N ALA A 385 -3.04 -20.76 -10.27
CA ALA A 385 -3.18 -20.84 -8.82
C ALA A 385 -3.08 -22.28 -8.32
N SER A 386 -2.66 -22.46 -7.06
CA SER A 386 -2.80 -23.73 -6.34
C SER A 386 -3.40 -23.46 -4.96
N LEU A 387 -4.32 -24.33 -4.53
CA LEU A 387 -5.02 -24.21 -3.27
C LEU A 387 -4.84 -25.52 -2.50
N SER A 388 -4.52 -25.42 -1.22
CA SER A 388 -4.36 -26.58 -0.35
C SER A 388 -4.91 -26.29 1.05
N VAL A 389 -5.45 -27.33 1.67
CA VAL A 389 -5.81 -27.35 3.08
C VAL A 389 -4.89 -28.38 3.72
N SER A 390 -4.03 -27.94 4.64
CA SER A 390 -3.03 -28.80 5.27
C SER A 390 -3.52 -29.29 6.62
N THR A 391 -3.45 -30.60 6.86
CA THR A 391 -3.75 -31.26 8.14
C THR A 391 -2.48 -31.93 8.68
N PRO A 392 -1.79 -31.35 9.68
CA PRO A 392 -0.54 -31.92 10.21
C PRO A 392 -0.70 -33.35 10.76
N SER A 393 -1.90 -33.69 11.22
CA SER A 393 -2.30 -35.00 11.76
C SER A 393 -2.81 -35.99 10.70
N GLY A 394 -3.00 -35.55 9.45
CA GLY A 394 -3.69 -36.31 8.40
C GLY A 394 -5.21 -36.45 8.60
N GLN A 395 -5.77 -35.88 9.66
CA GLN A 395 -7.21 -35.94 9.97
C GLN A 395 -7.68 -34.60 10.54
N PHE A 396 -8.62 -33.95 9.86
CA PHE A 396 -9.26 -32.72 10.32
C PHE A 396 -10.42 -33.05 11.26
N ASN A 397 -10.31 -32.67 12.54
CA ASN A 397 -11.33 -32.95 13.57
C ASN A 397 -12.17 -31.72 13.90
N PRO A 398 -13.41 -31.90 14.41
CA PRO A 398 -14.25 -30.77 14.80
C PRO A 398 -13.58 -29.94 15.90
N GLY A 399 -13.76 -28.62 15.83
CA GLY A 399 -13.16 -27.67 16.77
C GLY A 399 -11.64 -27.52 16.64
N GLN A 400 -10.97 -28.17 15.69
CA GLN A 400 -9.55 -27.96 15.41
C GLN A 400 -9.36 -26.81 14.39
N LYS A 401 -8.25 -26.07 14.48
CA LYS A 401 -7.83 -25.14 13.43
C LYS A 401 -6.88 -25.83 12.44
N GLU A 402 -7.13 -25.63 11.16
CA GLU A 402 -6.27 -26.07 10.06
C GLU A 402 -5.90 -24.91 9.14
N ILE A 403 -4.80 -25.03 8.41
CA ILE A 403 -4.27 -23.97 7.55
C ILE A 403 -4.82 -24.11 6.13
N ILE A 404 -5.31 -23.00 5.59
CA ILE A 404 -5.57 -22.83 4.16
C ILE A 404 -4.35 -22.12 3.56
N THR A 405 -3.82 -22.64 2.46
CA THR A 405 -2.73 -22.02 1.70
C THR A 405 -3.12 -21.90 0.23
N LEU A 406 -3.08 -20.68 -0.28
CA LEU A 406 -3.25 -20.34 -1.68
C LEU A 406 -1.93 -19.81 -2.23
N VAL A 407 -1.41 -20.41 -3.30
CA VAL A 407 -0.32 -19.82 -4.09
C VAL A 407 -0.93 -19.28 -5.38
N ASP A 408 -1.02 -17.97 -5.50
CA ASP A 408 -1.54 -17.29 -6.68
C ASP A 408 -0.83 -15.94 -6.89
N SER A 409 0.20 -15.93 -7.74
CA SER A 409 0.91 -14.70 -8.07
C SER A 409 0.04 -13.73 -8.88
N ASN A 410 -1.11 -14.14 -9.41
CA ASN A 410 -2.02 -13.21 -10.07
C ASN A 410 -2.71 -12.27 -9.07
N GLN A 411 -2.86 -12.67 -7.81
CA GLN A 411 -3.46 -11.84 -6.77
C GLN A 411 -2.43 -10.94 -6.05
N ASN A 412 -1.17 -11.00 -6.48
CA ASN A 412 -0.07 -10.24 -5.92
C ASN A 412 0.23 -8.99 -6.76
N PHE A 413 -0.54 -7.92 -6.56
CA PHE A 413 -0.44 -6.68 -7.31
C PHE A 413 0.66 -5.73 -6.82
N ASN A 414 1.08 -5.80 -5.56
CA ASN A 414 2.05 -4.84 -5.00
C ASN A 414 3.15 -5.55 -4.21
N ALA A 415 4.33 -5.63 -4.82
CA ALA A 415 5.50 -6.29 -4.23
C ALA A 415 6.08 -5.62 -2.97
N LYS A 416 5.63 -4.42 -2.58
CA LYS A 416 6.18 -3.65 -1.44
C LYS A 416 5.31 -3.70 -0.18
N ILE A 417 4.15 -4.37 -0.21
CA ILE A 417 3.27 -4.55 0.94
C ILE A 417 2.83 -6.01 1.05
N VAL A 418 2.35 -6.39 2.22
CA VAL A 418 1.56 -7.61 2.41
C VAL A 418 0.15 -7.33 1.91
N GLU A 419 -0.30 -8.10 0.92
CA GLU A 419 -1.66 -7.98 0.40
C GLU A 419 -2.66 -8.92 1.09
N HIS A 420 -3.90 -8.44 1.19
CA HIS A 420 -5.02 -9.21 1.72
C HIS A 420 -6.04 -9.47 0.61
N LEU A 421 -6.60 -10.68 0.61
CA LEU A 421 -7.72 -11.07 -0.24
C LEU A 421 -9.03 -10.76 0.47
N ASP A 422 -9.30 -9.48 0.67
CA ASP A 422 -10.47 -9.03 1.42
C ASP A 422 -11.74 -9.07 0.59
N ASP A 423 -12.86 -9.39 1.24
CA ASP A 423 -14.18 -9.39 0.60
C ASP A 423 -14.67 -7.98 0.24
N TYR A 424 -14.01 -6.94 0.75
CA TYR A 424 -14.26 -5.55 0.37
C TYR A 424 -13.22 -4.98 -0.61
N ARG A 425 -12.28 -5.79 -1.12
CA ARG A 425 -11.38 -5.44 -2.24
C ARG A 425 -11.99 -5.89 -3.56
N SER A 426 -12.31 -4.93 -4.44
CA SER A 426 -12.94 -5.16 -5.75
C SER A 426 -12.25 -6.19 -6.62
N SER A 427 -10.92 -6.15 -6.61
CA SER A 427 -10.05 -6.89 -7.51
C SER A 427 -9.62 -8.25 -6.95
N ALA A 428 -9.96 -8.55 -5.69
CA ALA A 428 -9.62 -9.81 -5.06
C ALA A 428 -10.44 -10.98 -5.66
N ILE A 429 -9.83 -12.15 -5.74
CA ILE A 429 -10.52 -13.40 -6.03
C ILE A 429 -10.42 -14.28 -4.78
N ILE A 430 -11.56 -14.75 -4.29
CA ILE A 430 -11.64 -15.23 -2.89
C ILE A 430 -11.83 -16.75 -2.86
N PRO A 431 -10.96 -17.50 -2.18
CA PRO A 431 -11.22 -18.90 -1.87
C PRO A 431 -12.54 -19.03 -1.10
N THR A 432 -13.43 -19.86 -1.62
CA THR A 432 -14.80 -19.95 -1.14
C THR A 432 -15.19 -21.40 -0.89
N LEU A 433 -15.85 -21.65 0.23
CA LEU A 433 -16.52 -22.90 0.56
C LEU A 433 -18.04 -22.67 0.47
N LYS A 434 -18.72 -23.42 -0.38
CA LYS A 434 -20.18 -23.39 -0.50
C LYS A 434 -20.77 -24.72 -0.06
N ILE A 435 -21.74 -24.67 0.85
CA ILE A 435 -22.51 -25.84 1.30
C ILE A 435 -23.98 -25.61 0.95
N GLY A 436 -24.61 -26.60 0.32
CA GLY A 436 -25.99 -26.50 -0.14
C GLY A 436 -26.21 -25.39 -1.17
N ASN A 437 -27.39 -24.77 -1.13
CA ASN A 437 -27.88 -23.79 -2.09
C ASN A 437 -28.30 -22.47 -1.40
N PRO A 438 -27.36 -21.72 -0.78
CA PRO A 438 -27.67 -20.37 -0.30
C PRO A 438 -28.09 -19.48 -1.47
N VAL A 439 -28.93 -18.48 -1.17
CA VAL A 439 -29.16 -17.36 -2.09
C VAL A 439 -28.02 -16.36 -1.90
N THR A 440 -27.43 -15.90 -3.00
CA THR A 440 -26.34 -14.91 -3.03
C THR A 440 -26.69 -13.82 -4.03
N LEU A 441 -25.78 -12.87 -4.27
CA LEU A 441 -25.96 -11.84 -5.29
C LEU A 441 -25.57 -12.29 -6.72
N SER A 442 -25.31 -13.59 -6.95
CA SER A 442 -24.88 -14.14 -8.26
C SER A 442 -25.77 -13.81 -9.46
N SER A 443 -27.03 -13.46 -9.23
CA SER A 443 -28.02 -13.10 -10.25
C SER A 443 -28.54 -11.66 -10.12
N ALA A 444 -27.92 -10.86 -9.24
CA ALA A 444 -28.39 -9.53 -8.93
C ALA A 444 -28.20 -8.57 -10.12
N SER A 445 -29.13 -7.62 -10.24
CA SER A 445 -29.15 -6.60 -11.30
C SER A 445 -29.95 -5.37 -10.88
N ASP A 446 -30.05 -4.37 -11.76
CA ASP A 446 -30.80 -3.12 -11.55
C ASP A 446 -30.43 -2.40 -10.24
N VAL A 447 -29.11 -2.25 -10.02
CA VAL A 447 -28.58 -1.55 -8.84
C VAL A 447 -28.87 -0.05 -8.97
N LYS A 448 -29.50 0.52 -7.95
CA LYS A 448 -29.84 1.96 -7.89
C LYS A 448 -29.50 2.57 -6.55
N PHE A 449 -28.87 3.74 -6.57
CA PHE A 449 -28.68 4.60 -5.40
C PHE A 449 -29.77 5.66 -5.32
N TYR A 450 -30.23 5.98 -4.11
CA TYR A 450 -31.28 6.97 -3.89
C TYR A 450 -30.81 8.04 -2.90
N PRO A 451 -31.08 9.33 -3.17
CA PRO A 451 -30.72 10.43 -2.28
C PRO A 451 -31.67 10.59 -1.09
N SER A 452 -32.79 9.84 -1.05
CA SER A 452 -33.82 9.89 -0.02
C SER A 452 -34.01 8.51 0.61
N SER A 453 -34.17 8.47 1.93
CA SER A 453 -34.55 7.26 2.67
C SER A 453 -36.01 6.87 2.42
N ALA A 454 -36.89 7.84 2.18
CA ALA A 454 -38.31 7.61 1.89
C ALA A 454 -38.61 7.51 0.38
N GLY A 455 -39.46 6.54 0.01
CA GLY A 455 -39.95 6.34 -1.36
C GLY A 455 -38.87 5.89 -2.36
N PHE A 456 -39.20 5.79 -3.65
CA PHE A 456 -38.29 5.32 -4.71
C PHE A 456 -38.12 6.33 -5.84
N ALA A 457 -38.37 7.61 -5.57
CA ALA A 457 -38.14 8.67 -6.53
C ALA A 457 -36.65 9.04 -6.61
N GLY A 458 -36.17 9.40 -7.79
CA GLY A 458 -34.81 9.92 -7.97
C GLY A 458 -33.69 8.86 -7.89
N GLY A 459 -34.01 7.58 -8.09
CA GLY A 459 -33.00 6.52 -8.14
C GLY A 459 -32.07 6.66 -9.35
N ILE A 460 -30.76 6.59 -9.11
CA ILE A 460 -29.71 6.65 -10.13
C ILE A 460 -29.12 5.26 -10.31
N SER A 461 -29.16 4.74 -11.54
CA SER A 461 -28.62 3.41 -11.86
C SER A 461 -27.10 3.39 -11.79
N ALA A 462 -26.55 2.36 -11.14
CA ALA A 462 -25.14 2.02 -11.17
C ALA A 462 -24.91 0.75 -12.00
N LEU A 463 -23.79 0.68 -12.73
CA LEU A 463 -23.37 -0.57 -13.35
C LEU A 463 -22.91 -1.53 -12.25
N SER A 464 -23.11 -2.83 -12.48
CA SER A 464 -22.63 -3.86 -11.57
C SER A 464 -22.26 -5.13 -12.32
N SER A 465 -21.37 -5.91 -11.74
CA SER A 465 -20.88 -7.17 -12.32
C SER A 465 -20.43 -8.14 -11.23
N ILE A 466 -20.19 -9.38 -11.63
CA ILE A 466 -19.77 -10.47 -10.74
C ILE A 466 -18.56 -11.14 -11.40
N PRO A 467 -17.37 -10.49 -11.34
CA PRO A 467 -16.17 -11.00 -11.99
C PRO A 467 -15.69 -12.32 -11.38
N ASP A 468 -15.97 -12.54 -10.09
CA ASP A 468 -15.70 -13.79 -9.39
C ASP A 468 -17.02 -14.51 -9.03
N MET A 469 -17.50 -15.36 -9.95
CA MET A 469 -18.71 -16.15 -9.72
C MET A 469 -18.57 -17.14 -8.55
N ASN A 470 -17.34 -17.50 -8.16
CA ASN A 470 -17.09 -18.43 -7.07
C ASN A 470 -17.40 -17.81 -5.70
N SER A 471 -16.96 -16.57 -5.46
CA SER A 471 -17.31 -15.82 -4.25
C SER A 471 -18.66 -15.11 -4.34
N ALA A 472 -19.25 -15.00 -5.54
CA ALA A 472 -20.58 -14.43 -5.76
C ALA A 472 -20.78 -13.02 -5.17
N ARG A 473 -19.70 -12.24 -5.08
CA ARG A 473 -19.73 -10.84 -4.64
C ARG A 473 -20.22 -9.95 -5.78
N LEU A 474 -21.12 -9.03 -5.49
CA LEU A 474 -21.58 -8.04 -6.46
C LEU A 474 -20.64 -6.85 -6.42
N ILE A 475 -19.98 -6.55 -7.54
CA ILE A 475 -19.12 -5.38 -7.68
C ILE A 475 -19.93 -4.27 -8.32
N ILE A 476 -20.12 -3.17 -7.59
CA ILE A 476 -20.86 -1.99 -8.05
C ILE A 476 -19.86 -0.95 -8.55
N ASP A 477 -20.07 -0.43 -9.76
CA ASP A 477 -19.24 0.64 -10.30
C ASP A 477 -19.73 2.00 -9.81
N THR A 478 -19.02 2.60 -8.85
CA THR A 478 -19.26 3.98 -8.40
C THR A 478 -18.22 4.98 -8.93
N THR A 479 -17.34 4.54 -9.83
CA THR A 479 -16.32 5.41 -10.45
C THR A 479 -16.95 6.39 -11.46
N SER A 480 -18.17 6.10 -11.93
CA SER A 480 -18.90 6.96 -12.86
C SER A 480 -19.27 8.30 -12.21
N PRO A 481 -18.88 9.45 -12.81
CA PRO A 481 -19.26 10.78 -12.33
C PRO A 481 -20.77 11.01 -12.27
N SER A 482 -21.57 10.23 -13.00
CA SER A 482 -23.03 10.32 -12.99
C SER A 482 -23.67 9.94 -11.64
N LEU A 483 -22.93 9.22 -10.78
CA LEU A 483 -23.39 8.80 -9.46
C LEU A 483 -23.03 9.79 -8.35
N ASN A 484 -22.29 10.86 -8.67
CA ASN A 484 -21.82 11.83 -7.69
C ASN A 484 -22.97 12.44 -6.88
N GLY A 485 -22.85 12.40 -5.56
CA GLY A 485 -23.83 12.97 -4.64
C GLY A 485 -24.11 12.10 -3.42
N PRO A 486 -24.91 12.61 -2.48
CA PRO A 486 -25.31 11.86 -1.30
C PRO A 486 -26.31 10.76 -1.67
N PHE A 487 -26.20 9.62 -0.99
CA PHE A 487 -27.19 8.55 -1.02
C PHE A 487 -27.60 8.14 0.39
N LYS A 488 -28.83 7.67 0.53
CA LYS A 488 -29.43 7.18 1.77
C LYS A 488 -29.75 5.70 1.70
N LYS A 489 -29.98 5.16 0.50
CA LYS A 489 -30.26 3.75 0.30
C LYS A 489 -29.85 3.26 -1.08
N ILE A 490 -29.71 1.95 -1.17
CA ILE A 490 -29.44 1.20 -2.39
C ILE A 490 -30.52 0.14 -2.58
N THR A 491 -30.96 -0.07 -3.82
CA THR A 491 -31.84 -1.18 -4.17
C THR A 491 -31.23 -2.03 -5.28
N LEU A 492 -31.60 -3.31 -5.30
CA LEU A 492 -31.24 -4.23 -6.37
C LEU A 492 -32.35 -5.28 -6.58
N ASN A 493 -32.50 -5.73 -7.82
CA ASN A 493 -33.25 -6.94 -8.14
C ASN A 493 -32.35 -8.14 -7.85
N LEU A 494 -32.78 -9.08 -7.01
CA LEU A 494 -31.98 -10.26 -6.66
C LEU A 494 -31.89 -11.29 -7.80
N GLY A 495 -32.72 -11.15 -8.85
CA GLY A 495 -32.76 -12.10 -9.97
C GLY A 495 -33.41 -13.45 -9.60
N ILE A 496 -34.07 -13.52 -8.45
CA ILE A 496 -34.78 -14.69 -7.96
C ILE A 496 -36.28 -14.41 -7.79
N THR A 497 -37.03 -15.47 -7.54
CA THR A 497 -38.46 -15.37 -7.21
C THR A 497 -38.69 -15.76 -5.76
N LYS A 498 -39.88 -15.45 -5.24
CA LYS A 498 -40.31 -15.91 -3.92
C LYS A 498 -40.21 -17.44 -3.77
N GLN A 499 -40.41 -18.21 -4.85
CA GLN A 499 -40.25 -19.67 -4.81
C GLN A 499 -38.84 -20.07 -4.35
N THR A 500 -37.79 -19.39 -4.81
CA THR A 500 -36.41 -19.63 -4.37
C THR A 500 -36.26 -19.42 -2.86
N LEU A 501 -36.86 -18.36 -2.31
CA LEU A 501 -36.83 -18.12 -0.86
C LEU A 501 -37.65 -19.15 -0.08
N LYS A 502 -38.78 -19.62 -0.63
CA LYS A 502 -39.57 -20.70 -0.04
C LYS A 502 -38.79 -22.00 0.01
N ASP A 503 -37.95 -22.29 -0.99
CA ASP A 503 -37.12 -23.49 -1.04
C ASP A 503 -35.91 -23.38 -0.10
N LEU A 504 -35.32 -22.19 0.02
CA LEU A 504 -34.22 -21.90 0.93
C LEU A 504 -34.65 -21.91 2.41
N PHE A 505 -35.67 -21.13 2.78
CA PHE A 505 -35.99 -20.89 4.18
C PHE A 505 -36.67 -22.09 4.84
N ILE A 506 -36.34 -22.29 6.11
CA ILE A 506 -36.97 -23.28 6.99
C ILE A 506 -38.16 -22.60 7.67
N ASP A 507 -39.36 -23.13 7.42
CA ASP A 507 -40.59 -22.70 8.07
C ASP A 507 -40.90 -23.63 9.23
N VAL A 508 -40.62 -23.17 10.45
CA VAL A 508 -40.81 -23.94 11.69
C VAL A 508 -42.27 -24.20 12.04
N SER A 509 -43.22 -23.59 11.32
CA SER A 509 -44.65 -23.92 11.46
C SER A 509 -45.04 -25.19 10.71
N GLN A 510 -44.20 -25.66 9.78
CA GLN A 510 -44.44 -26.90 9.04
C GLN A 510 -44.05 -28.12 9.87
N PRO A 511 -44.78 -29.24 9.74
CA PRO A 511 -44.37 -30.51 10.34
C PRO A 511 -42.94 -30.90 9.93
N ASN A 512 -42.22 -31.56 10.83
CA ASN A 512 -40.88 -32.10 10.59
C ASN A 512 -39.86 -31.08 10.07
N SER A 513 -40.06 -29.80 10.41
CA SER A 513 -39.19 -28.69 10.04
C SER A 513 -38.79 -27.93 11.31
N GLY A 514 -37.48 -27.77 11.52
CA GLY A 514 -36.92 -27.07 12.67
C GLY A 514 -35.57 -26.50 12.28
N GLY A 515 -35.32 -25.22 12.53
CA GLY A 515 -34.11 -24.58 12.04
C GLY A 515 -34.13 -23.07 12.21
N THR A 516 -33.12 -22.42 11.62
CA THR A 516 -32.95 -20.96 11.66
C THR A 516 -32.55 -20.44 10.29
N ASN A 517 -32.88 -19.18 10.01
CA ASN A 517 -32.63 -18.49 8.75
C ASN A 517 -31.83 -17.21 9.01
N TRP A 518 -30.91 -16.84 8.12
CA TRP A 518 -29.94 -15.78 8.40
C TRP A 518 -29.63 -14.91 7.19
N ILE A 519 -29.26 -13.65 7.46
CA ILE A 519 -28.64 -12.71 6.54
C ILE A 519 -27.15 -12.72 6.82
N ASN A 520 -26.35 -13.03 5.82
CA ASN A 520 -24.91 -12.86 5.83
C ASN A 520 -24.57 -11.67 4.94
N TYR A 521 -23.94 -10.62 5.46
CA TYR A 521 -23.72 -9.39 4.72
C TYR A 521 -22.30 -8.85 4.86
N ASP A 522 -21.84 -8.14 3.84
CA ASP A 522 -20.63 -7.33 3.85
C ASP A 522 -20.84 -6.04 3.03
N LEU A 523 -20.68 -4.92 3.71
CA LEU A 523 -20.81 -3.54 3.26
C LEU A 523 -19.58 -2.71 3.68
N ARG A 524 -18.46 -3.36 4.05
CA ARG A 524 -17.22 -2.69 4.49
C ARG A 524 -16.66 -1.77 3.41
N SER A 525 -16.84 -2.08 2.12
CA SER A 525 -16.45 -1.18 1.02
C SER A 525 -17.16 0.19 1.09
N PHE A 526 -18.44 0.21 1.49
CA PHE A 526 -19.21 1.44 1.65
C PHE A 526 -18.74 2.25 2.87
N GLN A 527 -18.35 1.56 3.95
CA GLN A 527 -17.77 2.19 5.13
C GLN A 527 -16.44 2.87 4.82
N GLN A 528 -15.59 2.20 4.03
CA GLN A 528 -14.23 2.68 3.75
C GLN A 528 -14.18 3.77 2.66
N GLN A 529 -15.04 3.68 1.65
CA GLN A 529 -14.92 4.51 0.44
C GLN A 529 -16.10 5.47 0.25
N LEU A 530 -17.30 5.13 0.75
CA LEU A 530 -18.52 5.91 0.48
C LEU A 530 -19.02 6.73 1.68
N GLY A 531 -18.21 6.85 2.75
CA GLY A 531 -18.52 7.70 3.90
C GLY A 531 -19.67 7.20 4.80
N VAL A 532 -20.04 5.91 4.73
CA VAL A 532 -21.04 5.31 5.63
C VAL A 532 -20.40 5.02 6.99
N ASN A 533 -20.55 5.94 7.95
CA ASN A 533 -19.81 5.89 9.22
C ASN A 533 -20.44 5.01 10.31
N SER A 534 -21.72 4.63 10.17
CA SER A 534 -22.42 3.75 11.11
C SER A 534 -23.48 2.93 10.39
N PHE A 535 -23.65 1.68 10.83
CA PHE A 535 -24.72 0.80 10.37
C PHE A 535 -25.87 0.69 11.38
N SER A 536 -25.83 1.39 12.52
CA SER A 536 -26.90 1.35 13.52
C SER A 536 -28.25 1.83 13.00
N ASP A 537 -28.26 2.67 11.96
CA ASP A 537 -29.48 3.13 11.29
C ASP A 537 -29.86 2.30 10.05
N THR A 538 -29.11 1.22 9.78
CA THR A 538 -29.34 0.39 8.60
C THR A 538 -30.51 -0.55 8.80
N SER A 539 -31.40 -0.62 7.80
CA SER A 539 -32.42 -1.65 7.68
C SER A 539 -32.35 -2.34 6.31
N MET A 540 -32.85 -3.58 6.24
CA MET A 540 -32.97 -4.33 5.00
C MET A 540 -34.39 -4.81 4.80
N THR A 541 -34.95 -4.51 3.63
CA THR A 541 -36.34 -4.84 3.27
C THR A 541 -36.37 -5.61 1.96
N LEU A 542 -37.08 -6.72 1.95
CA LEU A 542 -37.42 -7.44 0.72
C LEU A 542 -38.77 -6.96 0.18
N TYR A 543 -38.82 -6.71 -1.12
CA TYR A 543 -40.06 -6.39 -1.84
C TYR A 543 -40.38 -7.49 -2.85
N PHE A 544 -41.67 -7.75 -3.03
CA PHE A 544 -42.15 -8.85 -3.87
C PHE A 544 -43.08 -8.34 -4.96
N GLY A 545 -42.72 -8.62 -6.21
CA GLY A 545 -43.43 -8.14 -7.41
C GLY A 545 -42.79 -6.88 -8.00
N ALA A 546 -42.65 -5.83 -7.20
CA ALA A 546 -41.98 -4.58 -7.56
C ALA A 546 -41.50 -3.84 -6.30
N LEU A 547 -40.54 -2.92 -6.44
CA LEU A 547 -40.14 -2.03 -5.35
C LEU A 547 -41.36 -1.30 -4.76
N GLY A 548 -41.45 -1.27 -3.43
CA GLY A 548 -42.60 -0.71 -2.70
C GLY A 548 -43.80 -1.65 -2.52
N SER A 549 -43.82 -2.80 -3.18
CA SER A 549 -44.92 -3.78 -3.08
C SER A 549 -44.59 -4.91 -2.11
N ASN A 550 -45.56 -5.26 -1.24
CA ASN A 550 -45.46 -6.34 -0.25
C ASN A 550 -44.15 -6.31 0.57
N PRO A 551 -43.82 -5.20 1.26
CA PRO A 551 -42.57 -5.09 2.00
C PRO A 551 -42.50 -6.10 3.14
N VAL A 552 -41.35 -6.78 3.27
CA VAL A 552 -40.98 -7.55 4.45
C VAL A 552 -39.62 -7.08 4.94
N GLN A 553 -39.61 -6.36 6.07
CA GLN A 553 -38.36 -5.90 6.70
C GLN A 553 -37.71 -7.08 7.43
N ILE A 554 -36.65 -7.63 6.82
CA ILE A 554 -35.91 -8.78 7.34
C ILE A 554 -34.82 -8.38 8.33
N LEU A 555 -34.41 -7.11 8.31
CA LEU A 555 -33.46 -6.51 9.26
C LEU A 555 -33.99 -5.14 9.68
N PRO A 556 -34.48 -4.97 10.91
CA PRO A 556 -34.89 -3.67 11.41
C PRO A 556 -33.69 -2.81 11.82
N GLN A 557 -33.92 -1.50 11.88
CA GLN A 557 -32.93 -0.52 12.38
C GLN A 557 -32.39 -0.93 13.76
N GLY A 558 -31.08 -0.74 13.99
CA GLY A 558 -30.42 -1.06 15.25
C GLY A 558 -30.00 -2.52 15.41
N SER A 559 -30.30 -3.40 14.44
CA SER A 559 -29.91 -4.81 14.49
C SER A 559 -28.42 -5.05 14.24
N ILE A 560 -27.75 -4.10 13.58
CA ILE A 560 -26.34 -4.18 13.21
C ILE A 560 -25.61 -2.90 13.58
N SER A 561 -24.31 -3.01 13.86
CA SER A 561 -23.42 -1.89 14.14
C SER A 561 -22.15 -1.90 13.28
N SER A 562 -21.84 -3.04 12.66
CA SER A 562 -20.68 -3.26 11.79
C SER A 562 -21.09 -3.41 10.33
N GLY A 563 -20.14 -3.14 9.42
CA GLY A 563 -20.33 -3.28 7.97
C GLY A 563 -20.46 -4.72 7.48
N ASN A 564 -20.09 -5.72 8.26
CA ASN A 564 -20.30 -7.12 7.94
C ASN A 564 -20.83 -7.91 9.15
N GLY A 565 -21.44 -9.06 8.90
CA GLY A 565 -21.89 -9.96 9.95
C GLY A 565 -22.95 -10.97 9.53
N LEU A 566 -23.44 -11.72 10.53
CA LEU A 566 -24.47 -12.75 10.41
C LEU A 566 -25.64 -12.45 11.36
N VAL A 567 -26.83 -12.23 10.80
CA VAL A 567 -28.03 -11.77 11.55
C VAL A 567 -29.21 -12.71 11.29
N GLN A 568 -29.91 -13.10 12.34
CA GLN A 568 -31.03 -14.03 12.22
C GLN A 568 -32.27 -13.33 11.64
N ILE A 569 -32.94 -14.01 10.70
CA ILE A 569 -34.28 -13.65 10.22
C ILE A 569 -35.30 -14.32 11.13
N SER A 570 -36.26 -13.54 11.64
CA SER A 570 -37.30 -14.06 12.53
C SER A 570 -38.25 -15.01 11.80
N ASP A 571 -38.76 -16.01 12.53
CA ASP A 571 -39.75 -16.95 12.00
C ASP A 571 -41.04 -16.25 11.55
N ALA A 572 -41.40 -15.14 12.22
CA ALA A 572 -42.52 -14.28 11.82
C ALA A 572 -42.32 -13.70 10.41
N ASN A 573 -41.12 -13.24 10.09
CA ASN A 573 -40.80 -12.74 8.75
C ASN A 573 -40.86 -13.88 7.71
N VAL A 574 -40.37 -15.08 8.04
CA VAL A 574 -40.46 -16.25 7.14
C VAL A 574 -41.91 -16.62 6.85
N ALA A 575 -42.78 -16.61 7.87
CA ALA A 575 -44.20 -16.88 7.71
C ALA A 575 -44.88 -15.85 6.78
N VAL A 576 -44.56 -14.55 6.95
CA VAL A 576 -45.07 -13.49 6.06
C VAL A 576 -44.59 -13.68 4.63
N ILE A 577 -43.30 -13.97 4.42
CA ILE A 577 -42.75 -14.27 3.09
C ILE A 577 -43.49 -15.46 2.48
N ASN A 578 -43.73 -16.53 3.24
CA ASN A 578 -44.39 -17.73 2.74
C ASN A 578 -45.83 -17.50 2.28
N ALA A 579 -46.52 -16.49 2.80
CA ALA A 579 -47.88 -16.11 2.37
C ALA A 579 -47.92 -15.38 1.01
N ILE A 580 -46.78 -14.92 0.48
CA ILE A 580 -46.69 -14.19 -0.79
C ILE A 580 -46.75 -15.15 -1.99
N SER A 581 -47.25 -14.66 -3.13
CA SER A 581 -47.30 -15.39 -4.39
C SER A 581 -45.93 -15.91 -4.83
N VAL A 582 -45.86 -17.18 -5.28
CA VAL A 582 -44.61 -17.89 -5.60
C VAL A 582 -43.87 -17.33 -6.81
N SER A 583 -44.56 -16.70 -7.77
CA SER A 583 -43.96 -16.15 -8.99
C SER A 583 -43.45 -14.72 -8.85
N SER A 584 -43.60 -14.10 -7.68
CA SER A 584 -43.19 -12.72 -7.46
C SER A 584 -41.66 -12.58 -7.52
N PRO A 585 -41.09 -11.72 -8.38
CA PRO A 585 -39.66 -11.36 -8.33
C PRO A 585 -39.32 -10.68 -7.00
N VAL A 586 -38.09 -10.86 -6.53
CA VAL A 586 -37.62 -10.33 -5.24
C VAL A 586 -36.62 -9.21 -5.45
N PHE A 587 -36.86 -8.09 -4.77
CA PHE A 587 -35.96 -6.95 -4.71
C PHE A 587 -35.49 -6.75 -3.28
N LEU A 588 -34.25 -6.29 -3.12
CA LEU A 588 -33.66 -5.89 -1.84
C LEU A 588 -33.51 -4.37 -1.81
N GLU A 589 -33.91 -3.77 -0.70
CA GLU A 589 -33.53 -2.42 -0.29
C GLU A 589 -32.62 -2.53 0.94
N ILE A 590 -31.47 -1.85 0.88
CA ILE A 590 -30.62 -1.57 2.04
C ILE A 590 -30.71 -0.07 2.29
N ASN A 591 -31.36 0.32 3.38
CA ASN A 591 -31.56 1.71 3.78
C ASN A 591 -30.62 2.06 4.93
N PHE A 592 -29.66 2.97 4.70
CA PHE A 592 -28.66 3.41 5.67
C PHE A 592 -29.13 4.55 6.57
N ASP A 593 -30.33 5.10 6.30
CA ASP A 593 -30.91 6.25 7.00
C ASP A 593 -32.39 5.97 7.30
N THR A 594 -32.67 4.90 8.04
CA THR A 594 -34.04 4.52 8.40
C THR A 594 -34.72 5.59 9.25
N SER A 595 -33.95 6.29 10.10
CA SER A 595 -34.44 7.37 10.96
C SER A 595 -34.76 8.68 10.22
N GLY A 596 -34.30 8.86 8.98
CA GLY A 596 -34.45 10.10 8.21
C GLY A 596 -33.54 11.23 8.70
N ASN A 597 -32.44 10.89 9.37
CA ASN A 597 -31.42 11.83 9.80
C ASN A 597 -30.52 12.20 8.61
N PRO A 598 -30.46 13.48 8.20
CA PRO A 598 -29.64 13.93 7.07
C PRO A 598 -28.14 13.58 7.18
N ALA A 599 -27.64 13.33 8.40
CA ALA A 599 -26.24 12.95 8.64
C ALA A 599 -25.93 11.46 8.34
N ASN A 600 -26.94 10.60 8.23
CA ASN A 600 -26.77 9.17 7.96
C ASN A 600 -26.73 8.88 6.45
N GLY A 601 -26.26 7.71 6.04
CA GLY A 601 -26.00 7.38 4.63
C GLY A 601 -24.57 7.67 4.20
N GLY A 602 -24.36 7.78 2.89
CA GLY A 602 -23.03 7.95 2.30
C GLY A 602 -23.02 8.99 1.17
N THR A 603 -21.85 9.18 0.57
CA THR A 603 -21.64 10.08 -0.57
C THR A 603 -20.72 9.40 -1.58
N ILE A 604 -21.03 9.57 -2.86
CA ILE A 604 -20.16 9.17 -3.98
C ILE A 604 -19.50 10.44 -4.52
N SER A 605 -18.19 10.41 -4.68
CA SER A 605 -17.35 11.57 -5.02
C SER A 605 -16.31 11.25 -6.10
N SER A 606 -16.76 10.56 -7.17
CA SER A 606 -15.91 10.08 -8.27
C SER A 606 -14.83 9.14 -7.75
N GLU A 607 -15.29 8.02 -7.21
CA GLU A 607 -14.42 7.05 -6.57
C GLU A 607 -13.39 6.49 -7.55
N THR A 608 -12.23 6.12 -7.01
CA THR A 608 -11.12 5.56 -7.80
C THR A 608 -11.14 4.03 -7.89
N ASP A 609 -12.09 3.40 -7.20
CA ASP A 609 -12.32 1.96 -7.17
C ASP A 609 -13.82 1.66 -7.20
N THR A 610 -14.17 0.43 -7.56
CA THR A 610 -15.54 -0.11 -7.47
C THR A 610 -15.84 -0.62 -6.05
N GLN A 611 -17.09 -1.02 -5.78
CA GLN A 611 -17.55 -1.35 -4.43
C GLN A 611 -18.15 -2.74 -4.39
N PRO A 612 -17.41 -3.75 -3.91
CA PRO A 612 -17.96 -5.07 -3.62
C PRO A 612 -18.97 -5.00 -2.48
N ILE A 613 -20.11 -5.68 -2.65
CA ILE A 613 -21.04 -5.97 -1.57
C ILE A 613 -21.38 -7.46 -1.52
N VAL A 614 -21.74 -7.91 -0.33
CA VAL A 614 -22.30 -9.24 -0.10
C VAL A 614 -23.64 -9.13 0.61
N PHE A 615 -24.60 -9.90 0.11
CA PHE A 615 -25.86 -10.20 0.77
C PHE A 615 -26.23 -11.63 0.41
N ASP A 616 -26.07 -12.53 1.37
CA ASP A 616 -26.46 -13.92 1.24
C ASP A 616 -27.56 -14.26 2.25
N LEU A 617 -28.41 -15.22 1.89
CA LEU A 617 -29.44 -15.76 2.77
C LEU A 617 -29.13 -17.23 3.05
N PHE A 618 -29.00 -17.55 4.34
CA PHE A 618 -28.63 -18.88 4.84
C PHE A 618 -29.79 -19.57 5.53
N SER A 619 -29.72 -20.90 5.59
CA SER A 619 -30.59 -21.70 6.45
C SER A 619 -29.86 -22.92 7.01
N PHE A 620 -30.11 -23.20 8.29
CA PHE A 620 -29.52 -24.32 9.03
C PHE A 620 -30.60 -25.06 9.81
N GLY A 621 -30.64 -26.38 9.70
CA GLY A 621 -31.55 -27.22 10.47
C GLY A 621 -32.10 -28.38 9.67
N ASN A 622 -33.41 -28.64 9.81
CA ASN A 622 -34.14 -29.71 9.14
C ASN A 622 -35.38 -29.14 8.44
N LYS A 623 -35.65 -29.65 7.24
CA LYS A 623 -36.84 -29.32 6.45
C LYS A 623 -37.42 -30.61 5.87
N ASN A 624 -38.63 -30.98 6.29
CA ASN A 624 -39.26 -32.25 5.92
C ASN A 624 -38.35 -33.47 6.16
N ASP A 625 -37.78 -33.58 7.37
CA ASP A 625 -36.83 -34.63 7.78
C ASP A 625 -35.49 -34.65 7.02
N GLN A 626 -35.24 -33.69 6.12
CA GLN A 626 -33.95 -33.53 5.44
C GLN A 626 -33.09 -32.50 6.18
N LYS A 627 -31.84 -32.86 6.47
CA LYS A 627 -30.86 -31.91 7.01
C LYS A 627 -30.53 -30.85 5.97
N ILE A 628 -30.48 -29.60 6.42
CA ILE A 628 -30.26 -28.40 5.60
C ILE A 628 -29.06 -27.63 6.15
N ASN A 629 -28.15 -27.28 5.27
CA ASN A 629 -27.07 -26.32 5.48
C ASN A 629 -26.89 -25.60 4.14
N ASN A 630 -27.42 -24.38 4.07
CA ASN A 630 -27.29 -23.51 2.92
C ASN A 630 -26.43 -22.32 3.35
N ALA A 631 -25.14 -22.35 3.03
CA ALA A 631 -24.19 -21.33 3.43
C ALA A 631 -23.03 -21.19 2.45
N ILE A 632 -22.41 -20.01 2.44
CA ILE A 632 -21.18 -19.70 1.70
C ILE A 632 -20.20 -19.03 2.66
N TYR A 633 -18.94 -19.45 2.63
CA TYR A 633 -17.86 -18.98 3.50
C TYR A 633 -16.71 -18.51 2.61
N ARG A 634 -16.20 -17.30 2.86
CA ARG A 634 -15.19 -16.64 2.02
C ARG A 634 -13.94 -16.40 2.85
N ALA A 635 -12.83 -17.03 2.47
CA ALA A 635 -11.59 -16.97 3.24
C ALA A 635 -10.77 -15.73 2.84
N GLU A 636 -10.70 -14.76 3.75
CA GLU A 636 -9.91 -13.53 3.59
C GLU A 636 -8.43 -13.84 3.91
N LEU A 637 -7.73 -14.42 2.94
CA LEU A 637 -6.34 -14.85 3.13
C LEU A 637 -5.36 -13.66 3.08
N GLU A 638 -4.29 -13.76 3.85
CA GLU A 638 -3.22 -12.76 3.93
C GLU A 638 -1.93 -13.29 3.32
N GLU A 639 -1.23 -12.45 2.55
CA GLU A 639 0.06 -12.79 1.96
C GLU A 639 1.13 -13.04 3.05
N THR A 640 1.88 -14.15 2.94
CA THR A 640 2.84 -14.58 3.97
C THR A 640 4.03 -13.63 4.17
N SER A 641 4.40 -12.89 3.12
CA SER A 641 5.37 -11.80 3.13
C SER A 641 5.22 -10.97 1.86
N ASN A 642 5.73 -9.74 1.86
CA ASN A 642 5.84 -8.92 0.64
C ASN A 642 6.33 -9.75 -0.54
N ASN A 643 5.60 -9.70 -1.67
CA ASN A 643 6.00 -10.34 -2.92
C ASN A 643 6.12 -11.89 -2.86
N SER A 644 5.49 -12.56 -1.90
CA SER A 644 5.51 -14.04 -1.84
C SER A 644 4.55 -14.69 -2.84
N GLY A 645 3.43 -14.02 -3.17
CA GLY A 645 2.33 -14.60 -3.94
C GLY A 645 1.69 -15.82 -3.28
N THR A 646 1.98 -16.03 -1.98
CA THR A 646 1.46 -17.11 -1.17
C THR A 646 0.64 -16.50 -0.05
N PHE A 647 -0.65 -16.84 -0.01
CA PHE A 647 -1.63 -16.33 0.93
C PHE A 647 -2.06 -17.45 1.87
N THR A 648 -2.23 -17.13 3.15
CA THR A 648 -2.60 -18.09 4.18
C THR A 648 -3.70 -17.57 5.08
N GLY A 649 -4.41 -18.51 5.67
CA GLY A 649 -5.45 -18.29 6.66
C GLY A 649 -5.70 -19.58 7.42
N THR A 650 -6.67 -19.55 8.32
CA THR A 650 -7.07 -20.72 9.10
C THR A 650 -8.54 -21.02 8.91
N MET A 651 -8.90 -22.27 9.20
CA MET A 651 -10.26 -22.72 9.17
C MET A 651 -10.55 -23.71 10.28
N GLU A 652 -11.78 -23.68 10.76
CA GLU A 652 -12.32 -24.48 11.84
C GLU A 652 -13.72 -24.93 11.44
N TYR A 653 -14.08 -26.17 11.73
CA TYR A 653 -15.44 -26.64 11.56
C TYR A 653 -16.05 -27.13 12.84
N VAL A 654 -17.37 -27.04 12.91
CA VAL A 654 -18.17 -27.54 14.02
C VAL A 654 -19.30 -28.41 13.46
N VAL A 655 -19.59 -29.51 14.16
CA VAL A 655 -20.63 -30.47 13.77
C VAL A 655 -21.94 -30.14 14.48
N ILE A 656 -23.06 -30.20 13.74
CA ILE A 656 -24.37 -30.10 14.38
C ILE A 656 -24.68 -31.34 15.23
N ASN A 657 -25.16 -31.11 16.44
CA ASN A 657 -25.65 -32.11 17.37
C ASN A 657 -26.98 -31.66 17.99
N GLN A 658 -27.59 -32.51 18.81
CA GLN A 658 -28.90 -32.21 19.41
C GLN A 658 -28.91 -30.94 20.29
N LEU A 659 -27.76 -30.51 20.80
CA LEU A 659 -27.64 -29.36 21.70
C LEU A 659 -27.49 -28.04 20.93
N ASN A 660 -26.79 -28.04 19.79
CA ASN A 660 -26.40 -26.83 19.08
C ASN A 660 -27.13 -26.62 17.74
N GLN A 661 -27.85 -27.63 17.21
CA GLN A 661 -28.41 -27.60 15.84
C GLN A 661 -29.37 -26.42 15.56
N TYR A 662 -29.97 -25.83 16.59
CA TYR A 662 -30.90 -24.68 16.47
C TYR A 662 -30.52 -23.50 17.36
N ASP A 663 -29.35 -23.50 18.01
CA ASP A 663 -28.96 -22.43 18.92
C ASP A 663 -28.48 -21.20 18.14
N PRO A 664 -29.21 -20.07 18.15
CA PRO A 664 -28.80 -18.87 17.44
C PRO A 664 -27.51 -18.26 17.99
N ASN A 665 -27.21 -18.44 19.27
CA ASN A 665 -25.98 -17.89 19.86
C ASN A 665 -24.76 -18.63 19.33
N PHE A 666 -24.85 -19.96 19.21
CA PHE A 666 -23.83 -20.76 18.56
C PHE A 666 -23.64 -20.40 17.08
N ILE A 667 -24.73 -20.27 16.31
CA ILE A 667 -24.63 -19.93 14.87
C ILE A 667 -24.00 -18.55 14.66
N LYS A 668 -24.25 -17.58 15.56
CA LYS A 668 -23.58 -16.27 15.54
C LYS A 668 -22.06 -16.34 15.75
N THR A 669 -21.52 -17.46 16.25
CA THR A 669 -20.07 -17.65 16.40
C THR A 669 -19.37 -18.06 15.10
N LEU A 670 -20.13 -18.41 14.06
CA LEU A 670 -19.56 -18.71 12.74
C LEU A 670 -18.85 -17.47 12.19
N ARG A 671 -17.77 -17.70 11.46
CA ARG A 671 -16.96 -16.67 10.81
C ARG A 671 -17.04 -16.90 9.30
N THR A 672 -17.95 -16.18 8.67
CA THR A 672 -18.34 -16.37 7.25
C THR A 672 -17.48 -15.58 6.27
N PHE A 673 -16.80 -14.54 6.77
CA PHE A 673 -15.78 -13.76 6.09
C PHE A 673 -14.66 -13.50 7.10
N SER A 674 -13.48 -14.11 6.92
CA SER A 674 -12.37 -13.96 7.86
C SER A 674 -11.09 -14.61 7.34
N HIS A 675 -9.94 -14.18 7.90
CA HIS A 675 -8.68 -14.91 7.84
C HIS A 675 -8.69 -16.19 8.71
N ASP A 676 -9.70 -16.37 9.57
CA ASP A 676 -9.96 -17.54 10.40
C ASP A 676 -11.42 -17.97 10.21
N ILE A 677 -11.70 -18.82 9.23
CA ILE A 677 -13.06 -19.22 8.89
C ILE A 677 -13.59 -20.22 9.90
N LYS A 678 -14.84 -20.04 10.33
CA LYS A 678 -15.56 -21.02 11.16
C LYS A 678 -16.87 -21.37 10.50
N PHE A 679 -17.00 -22.62 10.10
CA PHE A 679 -18.15 -23.09 9.33
C PHE A 679 -18.85 -24.27 10.00
N LEU A 680 -20.12 -24.41 9.66
CA LEU A 680 -20.98 -25.45 10.21
C LEU A 680 -21.04 -26.64 9.24
N VAL A 681 -21.02 -27.85 9.77
CA VAL A 681 -21.15 -29.10 9.01
C VAL A 681 -22.27 -29.95 9.58
N ASN A 682 -22.97 -30.64 8.69
CA ASN A 682 -23.83 -31.76 9.06
C ASN A 682 -23.37 -33.06 8.38
N ASP A 683 -23.74 -34.19 8.99
CA ASP A 683 -23.38 -35.57 8.59
C ASP A 683 -23.96 -36.02 7.23
N GLN A 684 -24.74 -35.19 6.52
CA GLN A 684 -25.43 -35.56 5.28
C GLN A 684 -25.15 -34.65 4.07
N LEU A 685 -24.46 -33.52 4.23
CA LEU A 685 -24.30 -32.51 3.15
C LEU A 685 -22.85 -32.14 2.82
N THR A 686 -21.87 -32.84 3.37
CA THR A 686 -20.56 -32.90 2.71
C THR A 686 -20.71 -33.71 1.44
N ASP A 687 -19.89 -33.46 0.42
CA ASP A 687 -19.84 -34.38 -0.72
C ASP A 687 -19.35 -35.78 -0.26
N ASP A 688 -19.03 -36.69 -1.18
CA ASP A 688 -18.70 -38.10 -0.86
C ASP A 688 -17.40 -38.34 -0.01
N LYS A 689 -16.94 -37.35 0.78
CA LYS A 689 -16.48 -37.48 2.20
C LYS A 689 -15.78 -36.22 2.76
N GLY A 690 -15.93 -35.05 2.13
CA GLY A 690 -15.17 -33.86 2.54
C GLY A 690 -15.79 -32.51 2.22
N ILE A 691 -15.01 -31.46 2.50
CA ILE A 691 -15.32 -30.08 2.19
C ILE A 691 -14.48 -29.58 1.03
N HIS A 692 -15.06 -28.68 0.24
CA HIS A 692 -14.48 -28.17 -0.99
C HIS A 692 -14.30 -26.67 -0.88
N PHE A 693 -13.05 -26.24 -0.76
CA PHE A 693 -12.71 -24.86 -1.12
C PHE A 693 -12.40 -24.81 -2.61
N SER A 694 -12.94 -23.80 -3.26
CA SER A 694 -12.65 -23.48 -4.65
C SER A 694 -12.22 -22.04 -4.79
N ILE A 695 -11.42 -21.75 -5.81
CA ILE A 695 -11.05 -20.40 -6.21
C ILE A 695 -11.07 -20.31 -7.74
N SER A 696 -11.62 -19.21 -8.26
CA SER A 696 -11.47 -18.85 -9.67
C SER A 696 -10.03 -18.42 -9.93
N GLY A 697 -9.40 -18.91 -10.99
CA GLY A 697 -8.03 -18.56 -11.32
C GLY A 697 -7.82 -18.42 -12.82
N VAL A 698 -6.64 -17.98 -13.21
CA VAL A 698 -6.21 -17.93 -14.60
C VAL A 698 -5.04 -18.86 -14.78
N SER A 699 -5.04 -19.69 -15.82
CA SER A 699 -3.90 -20.56 -16.11
C SER A 699 -2.70 -19.76 -16.63
N THR A 700 -1.52 -20.38 -16.64
CA THR A 700 -0.36 -19.87 -17.42
C THR A 700 -0.68 -19.66 -18.90
N SER A 701 -1.63 -20.44 -19.45
CA SER A 701 -2.15 -20.29 -20.81
C SER A 701 -3.29 -19.26 -20.94
N GLY A 702 -3.64 -18.56 -19.86
CA GLY A 702 -4.60 -17.45 -19.81
C GLY A 702 -6.07 -17.85 -19.91
N GLY A 703 -6.37 -19.13 -19.77
CA GLY A 703 -7.74 -19.62 -19.69
C GLY A 703 -8.26 -19.53 -18.26
N ASN A 704 -9.57 -19.32 -18.10
CA ASN A 704 -10.21 -19.40 -16.79
C ASN A 704 -10.09 -20.83 -16.25
N THR A 705 -9.79 -20.94 -14.97
CA THR A 705 -9.65 -22.20 -14.24
C THR A 705 -10.41 -22.11 -12.93
N ILE A 706 -10.82 -23.26 -12.40
CA ILE A 706 -11.28 -23.37 -11.02
C ILE A 706 -10.34 -24.36 -10.35
N VAL A 707 -9.66 -23.90 -9.31
CA VAL A 707 -8.78 -24.73 -8.50
C VAL A 707 -9.55 -25.12 -7.26
N THR A 708 -9.56 -26.40 -6.93
CA THR A 708 -10.27 -26.93 -5.76
C THR A 708 -9.31 -27.64 -4.82
N SER A 709 -9.58 -27.53 -3.53
CA SER A 709 -8.96 -28.34 -2.48
C SER A 709 -10.05 -29.09 -1.74
N LYS A 710 -9.92 -30.41 -1.68
CA LYS A 710 -10.79 -31.28 -0.88
C LYS A 710 -10.06 -31.66 0.39
N SER A 711 -10.72 -31.53 1.53
CA SER A 711 -10.28 -32.15 2.78
C SER A 711 -11.39 -33.05 3.29
N ASP A 712 -11.06 -34.30 3.59
CA ASP A 712 -11.97 -35.18 4.28
C ASP A 712 -12.17 -34.66 5.71
N ILE A 713 -13.41 -34.77 6.22
CA ILE A 713 -13.77 -34.40 7.58
C ILE A 713 -14.55 -35.53 8.24
N GLN A 714 -14.40 -35.67 9.56
CA GLN A 714 -15.21 -36.63 10.31
C GLN A 714 -16.39 -35.92 10.98
N THR A 715 -17.57 -36.50 10.82
CA THR A 715 -18.84 -36.00 11.38
C THR A 715 -19.41 -36.90 12.48
N HIS A 716 -18.64 -37.92 12.88
CA HIS A 716 -18.99 -38.88 13.93
C HIS A 716 -17.69 -39.43 14.53
N THR A 717 -17.30 -38.94 15.69
CA THR A 717 -16.00 -39.27 16.30
C THR A 717 -16.10 -39.82 17.72
N GLY A 718 -17.31 -39.83 18.30
CA GLY A 718 -17.61 -40.37 19.62
C GLY A 718 -17.21 -41.84 19.81
N ILE A 719 -16.32 -42.09 20.77
CA ILE A 719 -15.97 -43.43 21.27
C ILE A 719 -16.40 -43.51 22.73
N VAL A 720 -17.25 -44.49 23.04
CA VAL A 720 -17.58 -44.87 24.41
C VAL A 720 -16.65 -46.00 24.84
N THR A 721 -15.93 -45.79 25.92
CA THR A 721 -15.09 -46.80 26.57
C THR A 721 -15.60 -47.09 27.97
N LEU A 722 -15.40 -48.33 28.39
CA LEU A 722 -15.75 -48.85 29.70
C LEU A 722 -14.46 -49.10 30.47
N ASP A 723 -14.48 -48.88 31.78
CA ASP A 723 -13.30 -49.13 32.64
C ASP A 723 -12.99 -50.62 32.83
N SER A 724 -13.95 -51.50 32.52
CA SER A 724 -13.74 -52.95 32.51
C SER A 724 -14.56 -53.65 31.43
N GLN A 725 -14.07 -54.81 31.00
CA GLN A 725 -14.79 -55.75 30.13
C GLN A 725 -15.80 -56.62 30.89
N SER A 726 -15.75 -56.65 32.23
CA SER A 726 -16.68 -57.41 33.07
C SER A 726 -16.87 -56.75 34.44
N TYR A 727 -18.08 -56.87 35.00
CA TYR A 727 -18.47 -56.24 36.26
C TYR A 727 -19.06 -57.25 37.24
N ARG A 728 -18.75 -57.09 38.52
CA ARG A 728 -19.39 -57.83 39.61
C ARG A 728 -20.63 -57.09 40.10
N LEU A 729 -21.57 -57.82 40.68
CA LEU A 729 -22.73 -57.24 41.37
C LEU A 729 -22.27 -56.22 42.42
N GLY A 730 -22.74 -54.97 42.28
CA GLY A 730 -22.41 -53.85 43.16
C GLY A 730 -21.13 -53.07 42.79
N GLN A 731 -20.40 -53.46 41.74
CA GLN A 731 -19.23 -52.72 41.29
C GLN A 731 -19.67 -51.45 40.52
N PRO A 732 -19.14 -50.26 40.85
CA PRO A 732 -19.38 -49.06 40.05
C PRO A 732 -18.78 -49.22 38.64
N VAL A 733 -19.49 -48.73 37.63
CA VAL A 733 -19.06 -48.70 36.22
C VAL A 733 -18.63 -47.27 35.91
N VAL A 734 -17.43 -47.09 35.35
CA VAL A 734 -16.99 -45.80 34.81
C VAL A 734 -17.09 -45.86 33.29
N ILE A 735 -17.90 -44.96 32.74
CA ILE A 735 -18.09 -44.79 31.30
C ILE A 735 -17.32 -43.54 30.89
N THR A 736 -16.38 -43.68 29.96
CA THR A 736 -15.65 -42.56 29.37
C THR A 736 -16.10 -42.37 27.93
N LEU A 737 -16.71 -41.22 27.65
CA LEU A 737 -17.04 -40.76 26.30
C LEU A 737 -15.93 -39.83 25.82
N ASN A 738 -15.24 -40.19 24.75
CA ASN A 738 -14.38 -39.28 24.00
C ASN A 738 -15.10 -38.90 22.71
N ASP A 739 -15.66 -37.70 22.66
CA ASP A 739 -16.47 -37.23 21.54
C ASP A 739 -16.00 -35.85 21.06
N PRO A 740 -15.08 -35.81 20.07
CA PRO A 740 -14.65 -34.57 19.43
C PRO A 740 -15.79 -33.75 18.81
N ASP A 741 -16.96 -34.35 18.51
CA ASP A 741 -18.11 -33.63 17.93
C ASP A 741 -18.76 -32.65 18.95
N LEU A 742 -18.42 -32.79 20.23
CA LEU A 742 -18.79 -31.83 21.28
C LEU A 742 -17.85 -30.61 21.32
N GLY A 743 -16.70 -30.66 20.64
CA GLY A 743 -15.77 -29.55 20.53
C GLY A 743 -16.38 -28.39 19.71
N THR A 744 -16.70 -27.29 20.39
CA THR A 744 -17.28 -26.09 19.76
C THR A 744 -16.33 -24.90 19.71
N ASP A 745 -15.21 -24.96 20.44
CA ASP A 745 -14.15 -23.95 20.44
C ASP A 745 -12.81 -24.59 20.88
N PRO A 746 -11.72 -24.45 20.10
CA PRO A 746 -10.40 -25.00 20.43
C PRO A 746 -9.75 -24.35 21.65
N ASN A 747 -10.17 -23.14 22.04
CA ASN A 747 -9.48 -22.33 23.05
C ASN A 747 -10.13 -22.41 24.42
N SER A 748 -11.19 -23.20 24.58
CA SER A 748 -11.94 -23.30 25.84
C SER A 748 -12.25 -24.74 26.23
N ILE A 749 -12.35 -24.98 27.54
CA ILE A 749 -12.86 -26.24 28.08
C ILE A 749 -14.39 -26.12 28.14
N GLN A 750 -15.09 -26.96 27.38
CA GLN A 750 -16.55 -27.06 27.44
C GLN A 750 -16.98 -28.12 28.48
N THR A 751 -17.95 -27.78 29.34
CA THR A 751 -18.52 -28.70 30.35
C THR A 751 -19.98 -29.00 30.01
N TYR A 752 -20.31 -30.29 29.88
CA TYR A 752 -21.67 -30.76 29.61
C TYR A 752 -22.20 -31.52 30.83
N THR A 753 -23.35 -31.10 31.36
CA THR A 753 -23.99 -31.78 32.50
C THR A 753 -25.11 -32.68 32.02
N THR A 754 -25.12 -33.94 32.43
CA THR A 754 -26.22 -34.86 32.13
C THR A 754 -27.50 -34.45 32.86
N VAL A 755 -28.62 -34.33 32.16
CA VAL A 755 -29.95 -34.30 32.77
C VAL A 755 -30.32 -35.74 33.11
N THR A 756 -30.75 -35.99 34.36
CA THR A 756 -31.07 -37.33 34.85
C THR A 756 -32.18 -37.97 34.01
N VAL A 757 -31.81 -38.88 33.11
CA VAL A 757 -32.73 -39.81 32.46
C VAL A 757 -32.41 -41.19 33.01
N LEU A 758 -33.41 -41.88 33.55
CA LEU A 758 -33.32 -43.30 33.86
C LEU A 758 -33.02 -44.07 32.56
N ALA A 759 -31.76 -44.34 32.28
CA ALA A 759 -31.37 -45.23 31.21
C ALA A 759 -31.65 -46.68 31.66
N LEU A 760 -32.70 -47.28 31.12
CA LEU A 760 -32.92 -48.72 31.21
C LEU A 760 -31.91 -49.40 30.26
N LEU A 761 -30.74 -49.79 30.78
CA LEU A 761 -29.84 -50.69 30.05
C LEU A 761 -30.44 -52.10 30.10
N GLN A 762 -31.03 -52.53 28.99
CA GLN A 762 -31.43 -53.92 28.80
C GLN A 762 -30.17 -54.75 28.48
N MET A 763 -29.52 -55.28 29.51
CA MET A 763 -28.51 -56.33 29.33
C MET A 763 -29.24 -57.64 29.04
N THR A 764 -29.29 -58.04 27.76
CA THR A 764 -29.64 -59.42 27.38
C THR A 764 -28.51 -60.34 27.82
N GLN A 765 -28.84 -61.37 28.59
CA GLN A 765 -27.92 -62.47 28.95
C GLN A 765 -27.44 -63.23 27.72
#